data_AF-A0A815YM49-F1
#
_entry.id   AF-A0A815YM49-F1
#
_cell.length_a   1.000
_cell.length_b   1.000
_cell.length_c   1.000
_cell.angle_alpha   90.00
_cell.angle_beta   90.00
_cell.angle_gamma   90.00
#
_symmetry.space_group_name_H-M   'P 1'
#
loop_
_entity.id
_entity.type
_entity.pdbx_description
1 polymer ?
#
loop_
_entity_poly.entity_id
_entity_poly.type
_entity_poly.pdbx_seq_one_letter_code
_entity_poly.pdbx_strand_id
1 'polypeptide(L)'
;MIPEFFYLSEFLVNSNKFDLGKLQITLESDYVSAHLHEWIDLIFGYKQTGQAAIEAFNVFTYCLYQDAVDVDAIDDKVTREAIESMMQHFGQVPSQLLTEPHPQRQILGQAAFGIESQGRAFDIFQSLIHIRPYLAKTVLENDILYDPITFISIPKNQARSFMQQVVLEKLFTVSISGVVGNGAWQPHDKSLTNYFTSEQNRTLQTERNQHIIAALFFPSLEINSRLFAVSHDAQFVFSGGHWDCSLRVYSLIKAKMISSLIHHSDIITCLTLDSTGSILVTGSRDTTCVVWNISSGDNRNSNNINDQESSSFISPAVTLYGHTADITCLHVSTELDLVASGSLDGTCNMHTVEHGVYVRTLRPIEKDDTHLFLYSINGGFIRKRKLDYHVIDMLLSEKHIVLAVNHVTSSQQANKESTSLVTARIIIKDMFEMKTIQRIRLRTHINCLYFTKDFSLLVGVKDGKLIVITTDKKSSTKKAYKCLLYFHQQSFLKQMKVLKYIIICLTLTIRLCHARLRIESEWSDGFEGTLEIPIKSEINNGWKVELRFDRPTMIDAWLGNLHSKIDNRIFLFINKNWNAQLALNSLFEFKFVAKGGIAPSNFVAAWFNEKPILSGSSSITHVPELLNPTGNTTTWLHEGNVSTKGTYDYGVVLRSSLLFYEAQRAGKLPSNNRISWRGDSMLMDKGNNGEDLTGGYFDAGDYVKFGFPMAGFTTVLAWGAIEYEDAYRQSGQLDYVRQAIRWATDYFIKAHVSQYEFYGQVGDGHEDHAYWSRPEDWTKPRPAWKITQQNPGSELAAETAAALTAASLVFRSVDSNYESILLGHAQQLYDFANRYRGKYSDSIPNISDFYHSWTGYGDELGWSAAWLLRATGDQRYQVDVDKHYIEFGLNRQPHEFSWDDKTAGLQILMAKITRKQSYRQQAENFCNYVVRQAPKTPKGLVFLAPWGSLRHVSNVAFLCLQAAGIDINRQEYLNFATQQINYILGDSGRSYVVGFGNNYPQRPHHASSSCPNRPTICDWSAFSSPNPNPQLLTGALVGGPDQNDYYEDRRDDYVKNEVTTDYNAGFQSAVAGLLHHQLKV
;
A
#
# COMPACT_ATOMS: atom_id res chain seq x y z
N MET A 1 17.34 24.55 -22.01
CA MET A 1 17.79 23.32 -21.32
C MET A 1 17.70 23.56 -19.84
N ILE A 2 16.81 22.83 -19.17
CA ILE A 2 16.50 23.01 -17.76
C ILE A 2 17.58 22.27 -16.95
N PRO A 3 18.26 22.91 -15.98
CA PRO A 3 19.32 22.28 -15.16
C PRO A 3 18.85 21.05 -14.35
N GLU A 4 17.55 20.79 -14.31
CA GLU A 4 16.88 19.73 -13.55
C GLU A 4 17.12 18.32 -14.12
N PHE A 5 17.57 18.17 -15.37
CA PHE A 5 17.82 16.85 -15.98
C PHE A 5 19.17 16.22 -15.60
N PHE A 6 20.12 16.98 -15.03
CA PHE A 6 21.47 16.48 -14.71
C PHE A 6 21.58 15.76 -13.35
N TYR A 7 20.49 15.66 -12.57
CA TYR A 7 20.50 15.16 -11.20
C TYR A 7 19.92 13.73 -11.02
N LEU A 8 19.61 13.03 -12.12
CA LEU A 8 19.03 11.68 -12.09
C LEU A 8 19.96 10.70 -12.84
N SER A 9 20.60 9.77 -12.11
CA SER A 9 21.53 8.78 -12.68
C SER A 9 20.88 7.81 -13.67
N GLU A 10 19.56 7.70 -13.68
CA GLU A 10 18.80 6.75 -14.51
C GLU A 10 18.52 7.27 -15.93
N PHE A 11 18.79 8.55 -16.20
CA PHE A 11 18.64 9.16 -17.53
C PHE A 11 19.98 9.27 -18.30
N LEU A 12 21.05 8.67 -17.78
CA LEU A 12 22.43 8.87 -18.23
C LEU A 12 23.06 7.64 -18.92
N VAL A 13 22.23 6.79 -19.55
CA VAL A 13 22.68 5.77 -20.50
C VAL A 13 22.06 6.07 -21.87
N ASN A 14 22.85 6.70 -22.72
CA ASN A 14 22.57 6.77 -24.14
C ASN A 14 22.58 5.34 -24.73
N SER A 15 21.83 5.13 -25.82
CA SER A 15 21.74 3.90 -26.63
C SER A 15 23.07 3.20 -26.96
N ASN A 16 24.22 3.87 -26.81
CA ASN A 16 25.58 3.35 -26.99
C ASN A 16 26.23 2.78 -25.71
N LYS A 17 25.50 2.66 -24.58
CA LYS A 17 26.00 2.13 -23.29
C LYS A 17 27.19 2.90 -22.68
N PHE A 18 27.28 4.21 -22.94
CA PHE A 18 28.30 5.07 -22.31
C PHE A 18 27.79 5.62 -20.97
N ASP A 19 28.57 5.46 -19.89
CA ASP A 19 28.21 5.85 -18.52
C ASP A 19 28.59 7.31 -18.23
N LEU A 20 27.60 8.20 -18.26
CA LEU A 20 27.76 9.63 -17.97
C LEU A 20 27.93 9.94 -16.46
N GLY A 21 27.77 8.97 -15.55
CA GLY A 21 27.96 9.17 -14.09
C GLY A 21 29.40 9.56 -13.71
N LYS A 22 30.40 9.18 -14.51
CA LYS A 22 31.78 9.65 -14.35
C LYS A 22 31.98 11.12 -14.71
N LEU A 23 31.17 11.68 -15.60
CA LEU A 23 31.20 13.11 -15.94
C LEU A 23 30.62 13.97 -14.81
N GLN A 24 29.64 13.45 -14.05
CA GLN A 24 29.03 14.18 -12.91
C GLN A 24 30.03 14.44 -11.77
N ILE A 25 30.86 13.45 -11.40
CA ILE A 25 31.94 13.63 -10.41
C ILE A 25 32.99 14.64 -10.90
N THR A 26 33.19 14.71 -12.22
CA THR A 26 34.14 15.63 -12.85
C THR A 26 33.59 17.06 -12.89
N LEU A 27 32.28 17.23 -13.18
CA LEU A 27 31.57 18.51 -13.20
C LEU A 27 31.30 19.08 -11.80
N GLU A 28 31.19 18.23 -10.77
CA GLU A 28 31.10 18.64 -9.36
C GLU A 28 32.47 18.77 -8.68
N SER A 29 33.58 18.64 -9.42
CA SER A 29 34.92 18.82 -8.86
C SER A 29 35.13 20.25 -8.35
N ASP A 30 36.03 20.41 -7.37
CA ASP A 30 36.39 21.73 -6.83
C ASP A 30 36.88 22.67 -7.94
N TYR A 31 37.55 22.13 -8.95
CA TYR A 31 38.01 22.88 -10.12
C TYR A 31 36.84 23.42 -10.96
N VAL A 32 35.90 22.56 -11.35
CA VAL A 32 34.74 23.00 -12.15
C VAL A 32 33.82 23.93 -11.33
N SER A 33 33.61 23.64 -10.04
CA SER A 33 32.86 24.52 -9.14
C SER A 33 33.46 25.92 -9.02
N ALA A 34 34.80 26.03 -9.00
CA ALA A 34 35.49 27.31 -8.93
C ALA A 34 35.40 28.10 -10.25
N HIS A 35 35.25 27.45 -11.40
CA HIS A 35 35.24 28.11 -12.73
C HIS A 35 33.86 28.13 -13.40
N LEU A 36 32.82 27.60 -12.74
CA LEU A 36 31.46 27.56 -13.29
C LEU A 36 30.89 28.95 -13.62
N HIS A 37 31.26 29.96 -12.83
CA HIS A 37 30.87 31.35 -13.06
C HIS A 37 31.32 31.87 -14.44
N GLU A 38 32.48 31.41 -14.95
CA GLU A 38 32.98 31.78 -16.28
C GLU A 38 32.13 31.18 -17.41
N TRP A 39 31.58 29.98 -17.20
CA TRP A 39 30.69 29.32 -18.16
C TRP A 39 29.31 29.98 -18.20
N ILE A 40 28.80 30.38 -17.03
CA ILE A 40 27.56 31.15 -16.91
C ILE A 40 27.72 32.50 -17.62
N ASP A 41 28.86 33.17 -17.41
CA ASP A 41 29.18 34.44 -18.07
C ASP A 41 29.27 34.30 -19.59
N LEU A 42 29.74 33.16 -20.11
CA LEU A 42 29.88 32.90 -21.55
C LEU A 42 28.54 32.54 -22.22
N ILE A 43 27.70 31.71 -21.56
CA ILE A 43 26.47 31.18 -22.16
C ILE A 43 25.27 32.09 -21.91
N PHE A 44 25.17 32.68 -20.72
CA PHE A 44 24.01 33.48 -20.29
C PHE A 44 24.36 34.92 -19.89
N GLY A 45 25.65 35.26 -19.84
CA GLY A 45 26.12 36.50 -19.24
C GLY A 45 26.89 37.43 -20.17
N TYR A 46 27.65 38.34 -19.56
CA TYR A 46 28.28 39.47 -20.27
C TYR A 46 29.39 39.09 -21.26
N LYS A 47 29.87 37.83 -21.23
CA LYS A 47 30.87 37.30 -22.18
C LYS A 47 30.23 36.61 -23.39
N GLN A 48 28.90 36.65 -23.52
CA GLN A 48 28.20 36.00 -24.62
C GLN A 48 28.42 36.71 -25.97
N THR A 49 28.46 38.04 -25.99
CA THR A 49 28.65 38.86 -27.20
C THR A 49 29.61 40.03 -26.96
N GLY A 50 30.05 40.70 -28.03
CA GLY A 50 30.93 41.89 -27.95
C GLY A 50 32.39 41.60 -27.61
N GLN A 51 33.12 42.61 -27.12
CA GLN A 51 34.57 42.54 -26.87
C GLN A 51 34.93 41.47 -25.83
N ALA A 52 34.10 41.31 -24.79
CA ALA A 52 34.29 40.31 -23.74
C ALA A 52 34.19 38.86 -24.26
N ALA A 53 33.38 38.62 -25.30
CA ALA A 53 33.29 37.32 -25.96
C ALA A 53 34.56 36.97 -26.76
N ILE A 54 35.17 37.97 -27.39
CA ILE A 54 36.43 37.83 -28.13
C ILE A 54 37.56 37.47 -27.16
N GLU A 55 37.64 38.19 -26.03
CA GLU A 55 38.63 37.93 -24.98
C GLU A 55 38.47 36.55 -24.32
N ALA A 56 37.23 36.03 -24.28
CA ALA A 56 36.91 34.71 -23.76
C ALA A 56 37.07 33.57 -24.78
N PHE A 57 37.52 33.86 -26.02
CA PHE A 57 37.61 32.91 -27.12
C PHE A 57 36.30 32.14 -27.36
N ASN A 58 35.18 32.85 -27.39
CA ASN A 58 33.88 32.25 -27.63
C ASN A 58 33.85 31.55 -29.01
N VAL A 59 33.61 30.23 -29.00
CA VAL A 59 33.60 29.37 -30.20
C VAL A 59 32.20 29.12 -30.76
N PHE A 60 31.15 29.67 -30.16
CA PHE A 60 29.79 29.55 -30.69
C PHE A 60 29.66 30.31 -32.02
N THR A 61 29.16 29.63 -33.04
CA THR A 61 28.97 30.22 -34.37
C THR A 61 27.92 31.33 -34.31
N TYR A 62 28.22 32.48 -34.93
CA TYR A 62 27.35 33.66 -34.90
C TYR A 62 25.90 33.39 -35.36
N CYS A 63 25.70 32.46 -36.30
CA CYS A 63 24.37 32.10 -36.81
C CYS A 63 23.48 31.34 -35.81
N LEU A 64 24.01 30.93 -34.65
CA LEU A 64 23.23 30.25 -33.62
C LEU A 64 22.67 31.22 -32.56
N TYR A 65 23.09 32.49 -32.60
CA TYR A 65 22.56 33.53 -31.73
C TYR A 65 21.25 34.08 -32.26
N GLN A 66 20.29 34.23 -31.36
CA GLN A 66 19.00 34.82 -31.68
C GLN A 66 19.21 36.25 -32.22
N ASP A 67 18.54 36.56 -33.33
CA ASP A 67 18.56 37.86 -34.04
C ASP A 67 19.90 38.23 -34.73
N ALA A 68 20.89 37.32 -34.77
CA ALA A 68 22.18 37.58 -35.43
C ALA A 68 22.16 37.37 -36.96
N VAL A 69 21.23 36.55 -37.46
CA VAL A 69 21.06 36.27 -38.89
C VAL A 69 19.58 36.30 -39.25
N ASP A 70 19.22 37.20 -40.15
CA ASP A 70 17.89 37.21 -40.79
C ASP A 70 17.91 36.24 -41.98
N VAL A 71 17.38 35.04 -41.76
CA VAL A 71 17.38 33.94 -42.73
C VAL A 71 16.51 34.28 -43.95
N ASP A 72 15.47 35.09 -43.75
CA ASP A 72 14.55 35.51 -44.82
C ASP A 72 15.22 36.52 -45.76
N ALA A 73 16.23 37.26 -45.29
CA ALA A 73 17.00 38.21 -46.08
C ALA A 73 18.10 37.59 -46.97
N ILE A 74 18.33 36.27 -46.92
CA ILE A 74 19.41 35.60 -47.69
C ILE A 74 18.92 35.13 -49.06
N ASP A 75 19.24 35.87 -50.13
CA ASP A 75 18.80 35.56 -51.50
C ASP A 75 19.36 34.24 -52.08
N ASP A 76 20.56 33.82 -51.65
CA ASP A 76 21.18 32.57 -52.11
C ASP A 76 20.60 31.35 -51.40
N LYS A 77 19.87 30.54 -52.17
CA LYS A 77 19.13 29.37 -51.68
C LYS A 77 20.04 28.33 -51.01
N VAL A 78 21.24 28.11 -51.51
CA VAL A 78 22.17 27.11 -50.95
C VAL A 78 22.69 27.57 -49.59
N THR A 79 23.05 28.85 -49.47
CA THR A 79 23.49 29.43 -48.20
C THR A 79 22.37 29.48 -47.17
N ARG A 80 21.14 29.81 -47.59
CA ARG A 80 19.95 29.78 -46.71
C ARG A 80 19.71 28.38 -46.16
N GLU A 81 19.64 27.36 -47.03
CA GLU A 81 19.43 25.97 -46.62
C GLU A 81 20.56 25.46 -45.70
N ALA A 82 21.81 25.87 -45.93
CA ALA A 82 22.93 25.51 -45.06
C ALA A 82 22.81 26.12 -43.66
N ILE A 83 22.40 27.39 -43.54
CA ILE A 83 22.22 28.07 -42.24
C ILE A 83 21.01 27.51 -41.49
N GLU A 84 19.89 27.28 -42.17
CA GLU A 84 18.71 26.62 -41.59
C GLU A 84 19.05 25.22 -41.07
N SER A 85 19.82 24.45 -41.86
CA SER A 85 20.29 23.13 -41.47
C SER A 85 21.21 23.20 -40.24
N MET A 86 22.11 24.19 -40.17
CA MET A 86 22.96 24.39 -38.98
C MET A 86 22.13 24.73 -37.74
N MET A 87 21.13 25.62 -37.85
CA MET A 87 20.25 25.96 -36.73
C MET A 87 19.43 24.75 -36.24
N GLN A 88 18.91 23.93 -37.16
CA GLN A 88 18.17 22.71 -36.82
C GLN A 88 19.04 21.65 -36.13
N HIS A 89 20.29 21.47 -36.56
CA HIS A 89 21.16 20.42 -36.03
C HIS A 89 21.93 20.83 -34.77
N PHE A 90 22.40 22.09 -34.69
CA PHE A 90 23.21 22.57 -33.56
C PHE A 90 22.38 23.29 -32.46
N GLY A 91 21.15 23.68 -32.77
CA GLY A 91 20.24 24.39 -31.85
C GLY A 91 20.57 25.88 -31.69
N GLN A 92 19.68 26.63 -31.04
CA GLN A 92 19.87 28.06 -30.77
C GLN A 92 20.52 28.31 -29.40
N VAL A 93 21.44 29.27 -29.36
CA VAL A 93 22.04 29.74 -28.10
C VAL A 93 20.99 30.56 -27.33
N PRO A 94 20.82 30.34 -26.01
CA PRO A 94 19.87 31.10 -25.19
C PRO A 94 20.12 32.61 -25.22
N SER A 95 19.08 33.41 -25.00
CA SER A 95 19.23 34.88 -24.90
C SER A 95 20.11 35.29 -23.71
N GLN A 96 20.79 36.43 -23.85
CA GLN A 96 21.59 37.01 -22.77
C GLN A 96 20.70 37.39 -21.59
N LEU A 97 20.98 36.86 -20.41
CA LEU A 97 20.22 37.13 -19.19
C LEU A 97 20.96 38.06 -18.23
N LEU A 98 22.29 38.00 -18.21
CA LEU A 98 23.13 38.77 -17.28
C LEU A 98 24.05 39.73 -18.04
N THR A 99 24.14 40.96 -17.54
CA THR A 99 25.01 42.01 -18.10
C THR A 99 26.24 42.29 -17.23
N GLU A 100 26.29 41.70 -16.04
CA GLU A 100 27.41 41.82 -15.10
C GLU A 100 28.05 40.45 -14.81
N PRO A 101 29.33 40.41 -14.36
CA PRO A 101 30.03 39.17 -14.05
C PRO A 101 29.35 38.35 -12.94
N HIS A 102 29.20 37.06 -13.18
CA HIS A 102 28.61 36.15 -12.22
C HIS A 102 29.57 35.87 -11.04
N PRO A 103 29.09 35.90 -9.79
CA PRO A 103 29.95 35.71 -8.63
C PRO A 103 30.49 34.27 -8.55
N GLN A 104 31.79 34.15 -8.22
CA GLN A 104 32.45 32.87 -8.01
C GLN A 104 31.94 32.15 -6.76
N ARG A 105 31.71 30.84 -6.88
CA ARG A 105 31.30 29.98 -5.76
C ARG A 105 32.47 29.74 -4.79
N GLN A 106 32.30 30.07 -3.51
CA GLN A 106 33.34 29.87 -2.49
C GLN A 106 33.45 28.39 -2.03
N ILE A 107 34.68 27.89 -1.91
CA ILE A 107 35.00 26.53 -1.43
C ILE A 107 34.87 26.46 0.10
N LEU A 108 34.26 25.37 0.60
CA LEU A 108 33.82 25.15 1.99
C LEU A 108 34.87 25.39 3.10
N GLY A 109 36.17 25.36 2.78
CA GLY A 109 37.25 25.64 3.73
C GLY A 109 37.54 27.12 3.98
N GLN A 110 37.30 27.99 2.99
CA GLN A 110 37.67 29.42 3.08
C GLN A 110 36.53 30.30 3.62
N ALA A 111 35.28 29.89 3.46
CA ALA A 111 34.13 30.58 4.06
C ALA A 111 34.10 30.49 5.60
N ALA A 112 34.85 29.56 6.20
CA ALA A 112 34.99 29.44 7.65
C ALA A 112 35.96 30.49 8.25
N PHE A 113 36.93 31.00 7.47
CA PHE A 113 37.94 31.95 7.95
C PHE A 113 37.56 33.42 7.73
N GLY A 114 36.55 33.73 6.91
CA GLY A 114 36.11 35.11 6.65
C GLY A 114 35.10 35.68 7.65
N ILE A 115 34.62 34.89 8.62
CA ILE A 115 33.53 35.26 9.55
C ILE A 115 34.03 35.21 11.01
N GLU A 116 35.24 35.70 11.28
CA GLU A 116 35.75 35.85 12.65
C GLU A 116 35.42 37.22 13.28
N SER A 117 34.80 38.15 12.56
CA SER A 117 34.71 39.55 13.01
C SER A 117 33.34 40.06 13.49
N GLN A 118 32.29 39.22 13.61
CA GLN A 118 30.99 39.69 14.14
C GLN A 118 30.36 38.70 15.12
N GLY A 119 30.16 39.17 16.36
CA GLY A 119 29.87 38.39 17.57
C GLY A 119 28.75 37.37 17.43
N ARG A 120 29.11 36.08 17.53
CA ARG A 120 28.16 34.96 17.62
C ARG A 120 27.65 34.76 19.06
N ALA A 121 26.37 34.42 19.16
CA ALA A 121 25.79 33.79 20.34
C ALA A 121 26.55 32.50 20.68
N PHE A 122 26.77 32.26 21.97
CA PHE A 122 27.57 31.15 22.48
C PHE A 122 26.86 29.81 22.23
N ASP A 123 27.53 28.85 21.60
CA ASP A 123 26.99 27.53 21.25
C ASP A 123 27.52 26.46 22.20
N ILE A 124 26.64 25.65 22.83
CA ILE A 124 27.04 24.56 23.73
C ILE A 124 27.91 23.52 23.05
N PHE A 125 27.77 23.35 21.73
CA PHE A 125 28.51 22.38 20.94
C PHE A 125 29.97 22.82 20.67
N GLN A 126 30.31 24.09 20.92
CA GLN A 126 31.68 24.58 20.87
C GLN A 126 32.46 24.29 22.17
N SER A 127 31.78 23.92 23.26
CA SER A 127 32.38 23.63 24.57
C SER A 127 31.77 22.39 25.22
N LEU A 128 31.64 21.30 24.45
CA LEU A 128 31.06 20.01 24.87
C LEU A 128 31.71 19.39 26.12
N ILE A 129 32.94 19.79 26.43
CA ILE A 129 33.73 19.30 27.57
C ILE A 129 33.29 19.94 28.91
N HIS A 130 32.54 21.06 28.89
CA HIS A 130 32.18 21.86 30.07
C HIS A 130 30.67 21.92 30.37
N ILE A 131 29.90 20.93 29.89
CA ILE A 131 28.45 20.90 30.10
C ILE A 131 28.10 20.44 31.53
N ARG A 132 27.13 21.11 32.18
CA ARG A 132 26.58 20.74 33.49
C ARG A 132 25.03 20.70 33.49
N PRO A 133 24.41 19.70 34.15
CA PRO A 133 22.97 19.65 34.38
C PRO A 133 22.58 20.43 35.65
N TYR A 134 21.53 21.25 35.55
CA TYR A 134 20.88 21.96 36.64
C TYR A 134 19.45 21.48 36.79
N LEU A 135 19.01 21.22 38.02
CA LEU A 135 17.64 20.79 38.29
C LEU A 135 16.74 22.00 38.50
N ALA A 136 15.68 22.09 37.74
CA ALA A 136 14.64 23.10 37.86
C ALA A 136 13.35 22.50 38.42
N LYS A 137 12.78 23.16 39.43
CA LYS A 137 11.47 22.81 39.99
C LYS A 137 10.36 23.40 39.12
N THR A 138 9.42 22.57 38.69
CA THR A 138 8.24 22.94 37.89
C THR A 138 7.00 23.06 38.78
N VAL A 139 5.93 23.68 38.25
CA VAL A 139 4.79 24.26 39.01
C VAL A 139 3.84 23.22 39.65
N LEU A 140 4.04 21.92 39.48
CA LEU A 140 3.05 20.86 39.82
C LEU A 140 3.36 20.05 41.10
N GLU A 141 4.05 20.61 42.11
CA GLU A 141 4.21 19.96 43.42
C GLU A 141 2.84 19.88 44.14
N ASN A 142 2.04 18.84 43.86
CA ASN A 142 1.07 18.30 44.81
C ASN A 142 1.74 17.11 45.50
N ASP A 143 1.88 17.17 46.83
CA ASP A 143 2.73 16.31 47.68
C ASP A 143 2.43 14.78 47.65
N ILE A 144 1.59 14.27 46.74
CA ILE A 144 1.12 12.87 46.79
C ILE A 144 1.23 12.11 45.44
N LEU A 145 1.36 12.76 44.28
CA LEU A 145 1.47 12.06 42.97
C LEU A 145 2.39 12.80 41.99
N TYR A 146 3.50 12.17 41.57
CA TYR A 146 4.39 12.72 40.54
C TYR A 146 3.75 12.62 39.15
N ASP A 147 3.61 13.75 38.43
CA ASP A 147 3.05 13.82 37.07
C ASP A 147 4.15 14.15 36.01
N PRO A 148 4.58 13.16 35.20
CA PRO A 148 5.67 13.33 34.25
C PRO A 148 5.45 14.38 33.15
N ILE A 149 6.49 15.16 32.80
CA ILE A 149 6.45 16.12 31.68
C ILE A 149 6.69 15.40 30.35
N THR A 150 5.74 15.47 29.42
CA THR A 150 5.77 14.79 28.10
C THR A 150 6.05 15.75 26.95
N PHE A 151 5.85 17.05 27.13
CA PHE A 151 6.12 18.05 26.10
C PHE A 151 6.64 19.37 26.68
N ILE A 152 7.59 20.00 25.99
CA ILE A 152 8.19 21.29 26.34
C ILE A 152 8.25 22.16 25.08
N SER A 153 7.87 23.44 25.18
CA SER A 153 8.01 24.39 24.08
C SER A 153 8.23 25.82 24.56
N ILE A 154 9.11 26.56 23.86
CA ILE A 154 9.31 28.00 23.99
C ILE A 154 8.93 28.65 22.64
N PRO A 155 7.73 29.24 22.52
CA PRO A 155 7.25 29.79 21.25
C PRO A 155 8.15 30.91 20.71
N LYS A 156 8.32 30.95 19.38
CA LYS A 156 9.32 31.82 18.74
C LYS A 156 8.92 33.30 18.71
N ASN A 157 7.63 33.63 18.58
CA ASN A 157 7.12 34.99 18.35
C ASN A 157 6.17 35.44 19.48
N GLN A 158 6.73 35.70 20.65
CA GLN A 158 5.93 36.13 21.80
C GLN A 158 5.67 37.65 21.75
N ALA A 159 4.41 38.05 21.95
CA ALA A 159 4.03 39.47 22.01
C ALA A 159 4.74 40.17 23.20
N ARG A 160 5.44 41.27 22.92
CA ARG A 160 6.22 42.02 23.91
C ARG A 160 5.41 43.20 24.44
N SER A 161 5.24 43.29 25.75
CA SER A 161 4.72 44.52 26.37
C SER A 161 5.85 45.56 26.47
N PHE A 162 5.62 46.77 25.98
CA PHE A 162 6.62 47.85 25.92
C PHE A 162 7.02 48.39 27.31
N MET A 163 6.27 48.05 28.37
CA MET A 163 6.39 48.68 29.71
C MET A 163 7.14 47.85 30.78
N GLN A 164 7.60 46.61 30.51
CA GLN A 164 8.33 45.80 31.50
C GLN A 164 9.84 45.75 31.21
N GLN A 165 10.66 46.17 32.18
CA GLN A 165 12.13 46.23 32.08
C GLN A 165 12.87 44.88 32.14
N VAL A 166 12.17 43.78 32.46
CA VAL A 166 12.72 42.41 32.42
C VAL A 166 11.80 41.56 31.55
N VAL A 167 12.30 41.15 30.38
CA VAL A 167 11.53 40.37 29.39
C VAL A 167 11.76 38.89 29.65
N LEU A 168 10.77 38.22 30.22
CA LEU A 168 10.77 36.77 30.40
C LEU A 168 10.07 36.11 29.20
N GLU A 169 10.69 35.10 28.59
CA GLU A 169 10.03 34.28 27.56
C GLU A 169 9.08 33.30 28.24
N LYS A 170 7.89 33.04 27.70
CA LYS A 170 6.99 32.01 28.21
C LYS A 170 7.48 30.62 27.84
N LEU A 171 7.51 29.73 28.82
CA LEU A 171 7.78 28.31 28.72
C LEU A 171 6.47 27.54 28.92
N PHE A 172 6.15 26.68 27.97
CA PHE A 172 5.00 25.80 28.07
C PHE A 172 5.45 24.37 28.30
N THR A 173 4.81 23.70 29.24
CA THR A 173 4.99 22.28 29.51
C THR A 173 3.65 21.58 29.51
N VAL A 174 3.58 20.36 28.99
CA VAL A 174 2.40 19.50 29.12
C VAL A 174 2.84 18.22 29.83
N SER A 175 2.05 17.78 30.81
CA SER A 175 2.27 16.53 31.53
C SER A 175 1.52 15.35 30.89
N ILE A 176 1.79 14.12 31.35
CA ILE A 176 1.09 12.93 30.87
C ILE A 176 -0.40 12.95 31.23
N SER A 177 -0.78 13.58 32.35
CA SER A 177 -2.18 13.81 32.70
C SER A 177 -2.86 14.92 31.87
N GLY A 178 -2.10 15.57 30.98
CA GLY A 178 -2.57 16.65 30.13
C GLY A 178 -2.65 18.01 30.82
N VAL A 179 -2.01 18.19 31.99
CA VAL A 179 -1.96 19.49 32.67
C VAL A 179 -0.98 20.41 31.96
N VAL A 180 -1.43 21.63 31.65
CA VAL A 180 -0.59 22.65 31.03
C VAL A 180 0.08 23.50 32.09
N GLY A 181 1.41 23.44 32.15
CA GLY A 181 2.24 24.37 32.89
C GLY A 181 2.57 25.59 32.03
N ASN A 182 2.37 26.78 32.62
CA ASN A 182 2.79 28.05 32.05
C ASN A 182 3.85 28.66 32.97
N GLY A 183 5.10 28.67 32.53
CA GLY A 183 6.25 29.20 33.27
C GLY A 183 6.96 30.32 32.52
N ALA A 184 7.86 31.01 33.20
CA ALA A 184 8.74 32.01 32.59
C ALA A 184 10.17 31.44 32.45
N TRP A 185 10.68 31.44 31.22
CA TRP A 185 12.06 31.16 30.83
C TRP A 185 12.88 32.44 30.76
N GLN A 186 14.02 32.45 31.43
CA GLN A 186 14.97 33.55 31.36
C GLN A 186 16.27 33.07 30.69
N PRO A 187 16.60 33.55 29.49
CA PRO A 187 17.88 33.27 28.87
C PRO A 187 19.00 34.03 29.61
N HIS A 188 19.65 33.34 30.55
CA HIS A 188 20.98 33.64 31.09
C HIS A 188 21.18 35.04 31.75
N ASP A 189 20.65 35.25 32.96
CA ASP A 189 21.27 36.17 33.94
C ASP A 189 21.95 35.36 35.05
N LYS A 190 23.28 35.50 35.16
CA LYS A 190 24.14 34.70 36.06
C LYS A 190 24.08 35.15 37.53
N SER A 191 23.22 36.11 37.87
CA SER A 191 23.03 36.60 39.24
C SER A 191 21.93 35.88 40.02
N LEU A 192 21.11 35.05 39.35
CA LEU A 192 19.99 34.34 39.97
C LEU A 192 20.33 32.86 40.20
N THR A 193 20.17 32.39 41.43
CA THR A 193 20.23 30.96 41.80
C THR A 193 19.06 30.14 41.24
N ASN A 194 18.08 30.79 40.61
CA ASN A 194 16.91 30.18 39.98
C ASN A 194 16.86 30.58 38.50
N TYR A 195 17.02 29.62 37.58
CA TYR A 195 16.82 29.79 36.13
C TYR A 195 15.35 30.10 35.74
N PHE A 196 14.45 30.10 36.74
CA PHE A 196 13.01 30.23 36.62
C PHE A 196 12.51 31.22 37.67
N THR A 197 11.79 32.25 37.25
CA THR A 197 10.86 32.94 38.15
C THR A 197 9.51 32.27 37.96
N SER A 198 9.04 31.54 38.98
CA SER A 198 7.63 31.17 39.04
C SER A 198 6.84 32.47 39.16
N GLU A 199 6.25 32.96 38.06
CA GLU A 199 5.07 33.79 38.21
C GLU A 199 3.98 32.87 38.77
N GLN A 200 3.88 32.80 40.09
CA GLN A 200 2.76 32.18 40.76
C GLN A 200 1.50 32.92 40.32
N ASN A 201 0.81 32.41 39.30
CA ASN A 201 -0.62 32.62 39.20
C ASN A 201 -1.24 31.89 40.40
N ARG A 202 -1.42 32.63 41.49
CA ARG A 202 -2.08 32.21 42.74
C ARG A 202 -3.46 31.58 42.53
N THR A 203 -4.00 31.69 41.32
CA THR A 203 -5.28 31.14 40.87
C THR A 203 -5.22 29.68 40.39
N LEU A 204 -4.04 29.09 40.11
CA LEU A 204 -3.91 27.71 39.62
C LEU A 204 -3.76 26.64 40.73
N GLN A 205 -3.74 27.04 42.00
CA GLN A 205 -3.53 26.13 43.14
C GLN A 205 -4.78 25.35 43.59
N THR A 206 -5.97 25.70 43.11
CA THR A 206 -7.20 24.94 43.37
C THR A 206 -7.45 23.95 42.23
N GLU A 207 -7.78 22.69 42.55
CA GLU A 207 -8.12 21.64 41.56
C GLU A 207 -9.15 22.08 40.52
N ARG A 208 -10.01 23.06 40.86
CA ARG A 208 -11.01 23.65 39.96
C ARG A 208 -10.45 24.55 38.84
N ASN A 209 -9.20 25.01 38.96
CA ASN A 209 -8.60 25.97 38.02
C ASN A 209 -7.40 25.40 37.24
N GLN A 210 -7.05 24.12 37.42
CA GLN A 210 -6.00 23.50 36.63
C GLN A 210 -6.43 23.39 35.16
N HIS A 211 -5.60 23.89 34.25
CA HIS A 211 -5.86 23.84 32.82
C HIS A 211 -5.48 22.46 32.27
N ILE A 212 -6.46 21.56 32.25
CA ILE A 212 -6.33 20.19 31.77
C ILE A 212 -6.73 20.14 30.28
N ILE A 213 -5.78 19.76 29.42
CA ILE A 213 -5.99 19.49 27.99
C ILE A 213 -6.55 18.07 27.75
N ALA A 214 -6.72 17.26 28.79
CA ALA A 214 -7.18 15.88 28.66
C ALA A 214 -8.69 15.70 28.94
N ALA A 215 -9.46 15.44 27.88
CA ALA A 215 -10.60 14.53 27.98
C ALA A 215 -10.23 13.27 27.19
N LEU A 216 -9.80 12.23 27.93
CA LEU A 216 -9.55 10.83 27.52
C LEU A 216 -8.60 10.64 26.30
N PHE A 217 -7.29 10.60 26.53
CA PHE A 217 -6.39 9.98 25.54
C PHE A 217 -6.74 8.50 25.37
N PHE A 218 -6.47 7.94 24.19
CA PHE A 218 -6.73 6.52 23.93
C PHE A 218 -5.93 5.63 24.90
N PRO A 219 -6.56 4.65 25.60
CA PRO A 219 -5.91 3.93 26.72
C PRO A 219 -4.62 3.17 26.39
N SER A 220 -4.39 2.80 25.12
CA SER A 220 -3.21 2.07 24.66
C SER A 220 -2.19 2.94 23.93
N LEU A 221 -2.39 4.27 23.87
CA LEU A 221 -1.47 5.20 23.24
C LEU A 221 -0.39 5.68 24.23
N GLU A 222 0.88 5.55 23.85
CA GLU A 222 1.99 6.16 24.60
C GLU A 222 2.00 7.68 24.37
N ILE A 223 1.65 8.45 25.40
CA ILE A 223 1.63 9.91 25.34
C ILE A 223 3.08 10.42 25.26
N ASN A 224 3.41 11.06 24.14
CA ASN A 224 4.74 11.59 23.85
C ASN A 224 4.68 13.00 23.24
N SER A 225 5.84 13.62 23.05
CA SER A 225 5.94 15.01 22.57
C SER A 225 5.35 15.25 21.17
N ARG A 226 5.22 14.22 20.33
CA ARG A 226 4.74 14.34 18.94
C ARG A 226 3.24 14.55 18.83
N LEU A 227 2.50 14.34 19.92
CA LEU A 227 1.06 14.57 19.99
C LEU A 227 0.69 16.03 20.23
N PHE A 228 1.67 16.90 20.46
CA PHE A 228 1.45 18.29 20.85
C PHE A 228 2.25 19.27 19.98
N ALA A 229 1.64 20.42 19.67
CA ALA A 229 2.31 21.57 19.07
C ALA A 229 1.75 22.86 19.65
N VAL A 230 2.58 23.91 19.70
CA VAL A 230 2.19 25.24 20.19
C VAL A 230 2.33 26.23 19.05
N SER A 231 1.32 27.07 18.86
CA SER A 231 1.36 28.13 17.86
C SER A 231 2.54 29.09 18.11
N HIS A 232 3.10 29.64 17.04
CA HIS A 232 4.28 30.51 17.11
C HIS A 232 4.05 31.78 17.96
N ASP A 233 2.80 32.23 18.05
CA ASP A 233 2.34 33.38 18.83
C ASP A 233 1.98 33.05 20.30
N ALA A 234 2.18 31.80 20.73
CA ALA A 234 1.89 31.31 22.08
C ALA A 234 0.41 31.44 22.51
N GLN A 235 -0.53 31.47 21.55
CA GLN A 235 -1.96 31.61 21.85
C GLN A 235 -2.71 30.27 21.88
N PHE A 236 -2.23 29.26 21.15
CA PHE A 236 -2.92 27.99 20.97
C PHE A 236 -2.02 26.78 21.20
N VAL A 237 -2.62 25.72 21.75
CA VAL A 237 -2.03 24.37 21.82
C VAL A 237 -2.88 23.44 20.98
N PHE A 238 -2.23 22.70 20.09
CA PHE A 238 -2.81 21.62 19.29
C PHE A 238 -2.49 20.29 19.95
N SER A 239 -3.50 19.44 20.12
CA SER A 239 -3.33 18.10 20.69
C SER A 239 -4.03 17.01 19.87
N GLY A 240 -3.33 15.91 19.64
CA GLY A 240 -3.84 14.67 19.04
C GLY A 240 -3.80 13.49 20.02
N GLY A 241 -4.30 12.32 19.60
CA GLY A 241 -4.30 11.09 20.40
C GLY A 241 -5.54 10.87 21.27
N HIS A 242 -6.59 11.66 21.05
CA HIS A 242 -7.87 11.55 21.75
C HIS A 242 -8.66 10.34 21.21
N TRP A 243 -9.46 9.70 22.09
CA TRP A 243 -10.25 8.51 21.76
C TRP A 243 -11.29 8.72 20.64
N ASP A 244 -11.70 9.96 20.40
CA ASP A 244 -12.70 10.37 19.41
C ASP A 244 -12.05 10.78 18.07
N CYS A 245 -10.76 10.46 17.87
CA CYS A 245 -9.99 10.77 16.66
C CYS A 245 -9.83 12.28 16.38
N SER A 246 -10.18 13.14 17.33
CA SER A 246 -10.19 14.59 17.12
C SER A 246 -8.79 15.22 17.20
N LEU A 247 -8.57 16.23 16.35
CA LEU A 247 -7.58 17.27 16.58
C LEU A 247 -8.22 18.35 17.47
N ARG A 248 -7.63 18.60 18.64
CA ARG A 248 -8.16 19.60 19.57
C ARG A 248 -7.28 20.82 19.66
N VAL A 249 -7.93 21.99 19.72
CA VAL A 249 -7.29 23.30 19.81
C VAL A 249 -7.69 23.97 21.11
N TYR A 250 -6.71 24.26 21.96
CA TYR A 250 -6.89 24.91 23.25
C TYR A 250 -6.35 26.33 23.24
N SER A 251 -7.12 27.27 23.77
CA SER A 251 -6.64 28.62 24.00
C SER A 251 -5.76 28.67 25.23
N LEU A 252 -4.53 29.18 25.10
CA LEU A 252 -3.68 29.52 26.23
C LEU A 252 -4.13 30.81 26.94
N ILE A 253 -4.88 31.67 26.24
CA ILE A 253 -5.41 32.93 26.78
C ILE A 253 -6.72 32.68 27.53
N LYS A 254 -7.69 32.01 26.89
CA LYS A 254 -9.02 31.73 27.47
C LYS A 254 -9.04 30.47 28.32
N ALA A 255 -7.95 29.71 28.30
CA ALA A 255 -7.74 28.48 29.06
C ALA A 255 -8.88 27.45 28.94
N LYS A 256 -9.42 27.33 27.72
CA LYS A 256 -10.49 26.41 27.36
C LYS A 256 -10.27 25.86 25.95
N MET A 257 -10.88 24.73 25.67
CA MET A 257 -10.96 24.19 24.31
C MET A 257 -11.76 25.16 23.43
N ILE A 258 -11.20 25.52 22.28
CA ILE A 258 -11.86 26.36 21.27
C ILE A 258 -12.48 25.49 20.19
N SER A 259 -11.80 24.42 19.79
CA SER A 259 -12.22 23.58 18.67
C SER A 259 -11.83 22.12 18.90
N SER A 260 -12.70 21.22 18.42
CA SER A 260 -12.48 19.79 18.31
C SER A 260 -12.86 19.38 16.89
N LEU A 261 -11.90 18.90 16.11
CA LEU A 261 -12.04 18.67 14.68
C LEU A 261 -11.81 17.20 14.40
N ILE A 262 -12.86 16.50 13.96
CA ILE A 262 -12.78 15.09 13.60
C ILE A 262 -12.72 15.03 12.07
N HIS A 263 -11.58 14.57 11.56
CA HIS A 263 -11.35 14.35 10.13
C HIS A 263 -10.61 13.04 9.86
N HIS A 264 -9.77 12.61 10.81
CA HIS A 264 -9.18 11.28 10.81
C HIS A 264 -10.19 10.21 11.25
N SER A 265 -10.11 9.02 10.63
CA SER A 265 -10.98 7.88 10.95
C SER A 265 -10.46 7.03 12.12
N ASP A 266 -9.21 7.27 12.54
CA ASP A 266 -8.58 6.65 13.72
C ASP A 266 -7.74 7.70 14.48
N ILE A 267 -7.11 7.31 15.58
CA ILE A 267 -6.41 8.20 16.48
C ILE A 267 -5.22 8.90 15.80
N ILE A 268 -5.09 10.21 16.07
CA ILE A 268 -3.92 10.99 15.64
C ILE A 268 -2.70 10.54 16.45
N THR A 269 -1.66 10.06 15.76
CA THR A 269 -0.44 9.51 16.35
C THR A 269 0.71 10.52 16.39
N CYS A 270 0.69 11.54 15.52
CA CYS A 270 1.68 12.61 15.49
C CYS A 270 1.17 13.86 14.77
N LEU A 271 1.73 15.03 15.07
CA LEU A 271 1.40 16.28 14.39
C LEU A 271 2.59 17.25 14.33
N THR A 272 2.54 18.22 13.41
CA THR A 272 3.59 19.23 13.23
C THR A 272 3.10 20.55 12.65
N LEU A 273 3.76 21.65 13.00
CA LEU A 273 3.57 22.98 12.41
C LEU A 273 4.72 23.34 11.47
N ASP A 274 4.40 24.06 10.40
CA ASP A 274 5.38 24.65 9.49
C ASP A 274 6.15 25.82 10.14
N SER A 275 7.16 26.33 9.43
CA SER A 275 8.03 27.40 9.95
C SER A 275 7.30 28.75 10.17
N THR A 276 6.22 28.98 9.42
CA THR A 276 5.43 30.22 9.47
C THR A 276 4.28 30.14 10.48
N GLY A 277 3.84 28.93 10.84
CA GLY A 277 2.71 28.67 11.71
C GLY A 277 1.34 28.74 11.03
N SER A 278 1.30 28.85 9.70
CA SER A 278 0.07 28.87 8.90
C SER A 278 -0.42 27.48 8.52
N ILE A 279 0.44 26.45 8.57
CA ILE A 279 0.09 25.08 8.20
C ILE A 279 0.42 24.12 9.34
N LEU A 280 -0.55 23.29 9.68
CA LEU A 280 -0.40 22.15 10.58
C LEU A 280 -0.61 20.87 9.77
N VAL A 281 0.18 19.82 10.02
CA VAL A 281 -0.04 18.49 9.46
C VAL A 281 -0.22 17.48 10.59
N THR A 282 -1.27 16.68 10.53
CA THR A 282 -1.55 15.57 11.46
C THR A 282 -1.39 14.23 10.75
N GLY A 283 -0.97 13.20 11.47
CA GLY A 283 -0.78 11.85 10.97
C GLY A 283 -1.44 10.87 11.93
N SER A 284 -2.06 9.83 11.39
CA SER A 284 -2.98 8.98 12.15
C SER A 284 -2.69 7.49 11.97
N ARG A 285 -3.28 6.69 12.86
CA ARG A 285 -3.36 5.23 12.74
C ARG A 285 -4.17 4.80 11.50
N ASP A 286 -5.04 5.67 10.98
CA ASP A 286 -5.82 5.45 9.76
C ASP A 286 -4.96 5.45 8.47
N THR A 287 -3.63 5.52 8.59
CA THR A 287 -2.64 5.52 7.50
C THR A 287 -2.61 6.80 6.65
N THR A 288 -3.35 7.84 7.04
CA THR A 288 -3.40 9.12 6.33
C THR A 288 -2.71 10.24 7.09
N CYS A 289 -2.35 11.29 6.36
CA CYS A 289 -1.93 12.56 6.93
C CYS A 289 -2.88 13.67 6.47
N VAL A 290 -3.25 14.62 7.33
CA VAL A 290 -4.13 15.74 6.97
C VAL A 290 -3.36 17.04 7.11
N VAL A 291 -3.36 17.85 6.06
CA VAL A 291 -2.83 19.22 6.03
C VAL A 291 -3.97 20.16 6.43
N TRP A 292 -3.71 21.04 7.39
CA TRP A 292 -4.66 22.01 7.94
C TRP A 292 -4.14 23.42 7.73
N ASN A 293 -5.01 24.30 7.24
CA ASN A 293 -4.73 25.73 7.14
C ASN A 293 -5.14 26.42 8.44
N ILE A 294 -4.23 27.20 9.00
CA ILE A 294 -4.45 28.04 10.17
C ILE A 294 -4.61 29.48 9.69
N SER A 295 -5.83 30.00 9.79
CA SER A 295 -6.17 31.36 9.42
C SER A 295 -5.53 32.35 10.41
N SER A 296 -4.56 33.13 9.96
CA SER A 296 -4.08 34.30 10.72
C SER A 296 -5.09 35.44 10.60
N GLY A 297 -6.21 35.32 11.32
CA GLY A 297 -7.30 36.28 11.29
C GLY A 297 -7.06 37.49 12.20
N ASP A 298 -7.06 38.69 11.60
CA ASP A 298 -7.12 40.03 12.20
C ASP A 298 -8.36 40.29 13.09
N ASN A 299 -9.14 39.27 13.45
CA ASN A 299 -10.31 39.34 14.34
C ASN A 299 -9.93 39.34 15.83
N ARG A 300 -8.85 40.05 16.19
CA ARG A 300 -8.37 40.12 17.59
C ARG A 300 -9.19 41.04 18.50
N ASN A 301 -10.17 41.78 17.98
CA ASN A 301 -10.88 42.86 18.72
C ASN A 301 -12.42 42.87 18.62
N SER A 302 -13.12 41.78 18.24
CA SER A 302 -14.58 41.75 18.37
C SER A 302 -15.00 41.19 19.74
N ASN A 303 -15.36 42.09 20.66
CA ASN A 303 -16.01 41.76 21.94
C ASN A 303 -17.52 41.40 21.78
N ASN A 304 -18.01 41.18 20.56
CA ASN A 304 -19.39 40.77 20.31
C ASN A 304 -19.41 39.43 19.59
N ILE A 305 -19.70 38.36 20.32
CA ILE A 305 -20.05 37.06 19.73
C ILE A 305 -21.28 36.54 20.47
N ASN A 306 -22.43 36.62 19.80
CA ASN A 306 -23.52 35.68 20.00
C ASN A 306 -23.10 34.33 19.39
N ASP A 307 -23.39 33.26 20.12
CA ASP A 307 -22.84 31.90 20.05
C ASP A 307 -23.13 31.04 18.78
N GLN A 308 -23.08 31.55 17.54
CA GLN A 308 -23.43 30.70 16.38
C GLN A 308 -22.52 30.65 15.13
N GLU A 309 -21.42 31.40 15.04
CA GLU A 309 -20.48 31.22 13.91
C GLU A 309 -19.01 31.32 14.35
N SER A 310 -18.46 30.22 14.88
CA SER A 310 -17.03 30.08 15.24
C SER A 310 -16.30 29.05 14.38
N SER A 311 -16.71 28.89 13.12
CA SER A 311 -16.12 27.94 12.16
C SER A 311 -15.24 28.64 11.11
N SER A 312 -14.02 29.06 11.46
CA SER A 312 -12.98 29.39 10.44
C SER A 312 -11.53 29.58 10.96
N PHE A 313 -11.19 29.23 12.21
CA PHE A 313 -9.80 29.41 12.68
C PHE A 313 -8.82 28.40 12.07
N ILE A 314 -9.23 27.15 11.96
CA ILE A 314 -8.45 26.07 11.36
C ILE A 314 -9.40 25.21 10.51
N SER A 315 -8.95 24.83 9.33
CA SER A 315 -9.74 24.00 8.41
C SER A 315 -8.86 22.96 7.71
N PRO A 316 -9.39 21.77 7.41
CA PRO A 316 -8.66 20.78 6.62
C PRO A 316 -8.50 21.32 5.20
N ALA A 317 -7.27 21.29 4.70
CA ALA A 317 -6.91 21.70 3.35
C ALA A 317 -6.86 20.49 2.41
N VAL A 318 -6.02 19.51 2.73
CA VAL A 318 -5.78 18.33 1.89
C VAL A 318 -5.52 17.10 2.75
N THR A 319 -6.03 15.93 2.34
CA THR A 319 -5.69 14.63 2.94
C THR A 319 -4.69 13.90 2.05
N LEU A 320 -3.58 13.48 2.63
CA LEU A 320 -2.46 12.80 2.00
C LEU A 320 -2.54 11.30 2.26
N TYR A 321 -2.46 10.51 1.20
CA TYR A 321 -2.66 9.07 1.22
C TYR A 321 -1.38 8.33 0.79
N GLY A 322 -1.30 7.03 1.08
CA GLY A 322 -0.30 6.15 0.47
C GLY A 322 0.55 5.34 1.44
N HIS A 323 0.39 5.49 2.76
CA HIS A 323 0.97 4.57 3.73
C HIS A 323 0.04 3.36 3.93
N THR A 324 0.60 2.22 4.36
CA THR A 324 -0.15 0.97 4.61
C THR A 324 -0.20 0.56 6.08
N ALA A 325 0.33 1.40 6.97
CA ALA A 325 0.27 1.23 8.43
C ALA A 325 0.32 2.59 9.13
N ASP A 326 0.22 2.59 10.46
CA ASP A 326 0.21 3.78 11.32
C ASP A 326 1.29 4.80 10.93
N ILE A 327 0.89 6.06 10.78
CA ILE A 327 1.86 7.14 10.66
C ILE A 327 2.57 7.28 12.01
N THR A 328 3.90 7.27 12.03
CA THR A 328 4.69 7.34 13.27
C THR A 328 5.35 8.69 13.48
N CYS A 329 5.40 9.50 12.41
CA CYS A 329 6.08 10.78 12.36
C CYS A 329 5.82 11.51 11.04
N LEU A 330 5.95 12.84 11.10
CA LEU A 330 5.71 13.75 9.99
C LEU A 330 6.85 14.76 9.87
N HIS A 331 6.89 15.51 8.76
CA HIS A 331 7.60 16.77 8.55
C HIS A 331 6.88 17.61 7.51
N VAL A 332 6.84 18.93 7.72
CA VAL A 332 6.30 19.88 6.73
C VAL A 332 7.30 21.01 6.50
N SER A 333 7.54 21.31 5.23
CA SER A 333 8.29 22.47 4.77
C SER A 333 7.48 23.19 3.71
N THR A 334 6.90 24.34 4.08
CA THR A 334 6.22 25.25 3.16
C THR A 334 7.20 25.88 2.16
N GLU A 335 8.46 26.09 2.54
CA GLU A 335 9.51 26.62 1.65
C GLU A 335 9.84 25.68 0.48
N LEU A 336 9.67 24.36 0.65
CA LEU A 336 9.93 23.35 -0.37
C LEU A 336 8.64 22.78 -0.98
N ASP A 337 7.48 23.30 -0.58
CA ASP A 337 6.18 22.71 -0.88
C ASP A 337 6.17 21.20 -0.63
N LEU A 338 6.56 20.76 0.57
CA LEU A 338 6.79 19.35 0.86
C LEU A 338 6.30 18.91 2.24
N VAL A 339 5.51 17.84 2.27
CA VAL A 339 5.21 17.03 3.45
C VAL A 339 5.92 15.69 3.33
N ALA A 340 6.69 15.32 4.34
CA ALA A 340 7.27 13.98 4.46
C ALA A 340 6.61 13.23 5.61
N SER A 341 6.05 12.06 5.35
CA SER A 341 5.39 11.21 6.33
C SER A 341 6.13 9.88 6.45
N GLY A 342 6.30 9.37 7.67
CA GLY A 342 6.94 8.08 7.93
C GLY A 342 5.99 7.15 8.66
N SER A 343 5.93 5.89 8.24
CA SER A 343 4.96 4.91 8.75
C SER A 343 5.63 3.64 9.29
N LEU A 344 4.88 2.91 10.11
CA LEU A 344 5.23 1.57 10.56
C LEU A 344 5.33 0.55 9.40
N ASP A 345 4.83 0.90 8.22
CA ASP A 345 5.01 0.12 6.98
C ASP A 345 6.47 0.11 6.48
N GLY A 346 7.36 0.86 7.14
CA GLY A 346 8.78 0.95 6.83
C GLY A 346 9.11 1.95 5.72
N THR A 347 8.13 2.69 5.21
CA THR A 347 8.29 3.65 4.12
C THR A 347 8.21 5.09 4.60
N CYS A 348 8.71 6.01 3.77
CA CYS A 348 8.48 7.44 3.93
C CYS A 348 7.91 8.04 2.65
N ASN A 349 6.70 8.58 2.71
CA ASN A 349 6.06 9.21 1.57
C ASN A 349 6.29 10.71 1.57
N MET A 350 6.43 11.26 0.38
CA MET A 350 6.62 12.68 0.14
C MET A 350 5.47 13.20 -0.71
N HIS A 351 4.85 14.29 -0.28
CA HIS A 351 3.71 14.94 -0.94
C HIS A 351 3.93 16.44 -1.04
N THR A 352 3.29 17.11 -2.00
CA THR A 352 3.23 18.57 -2.01
C THR A 352 2.30 19.10 -0.92
N VAL A 353 2.61 20.27 -0.36
CA VAL A 353 1.82 20.89 0.72
C VAL A 353 0.55 21.53 0.16
N GLU A 354 0.66 22.26 -0.95
CA GLU A 354 -0.46 23.02 -1.53
C GLU A 354 -1.52 22.13 -2.18
N HIS A 355 -1.08 21.11 -2.94
CA HIS A 355 -1.96 20.31 -3.78
C HIS A 355 -2.08 18.84 -3.32
N GLY A 356 -1.31 18.43 -2.30
CA GLY A 356 -1.26 17.04 -1.82
C GLY A 356 -0.85 16.02 -2.88
N VAL A 357 -0.13 16.45 -3.92
CA VAL A 357 0.32 15.58 -5.00
C VAL A 357 1.41 14.69 -4.45
N TYR A 358 1.23 13.38 -4.63
CA TYR A 358 2.25 12.41 -4.30
C TYR A 358 3.50 12.66 -5.15
N VAL A 359 4.64 12.88 -4.49
CA VAL A 359 5.94 13.08 -5.12
C VAL A 359 6.67 11.76 -5.25
N ARG A 360 6.86 11.03 -4.14
CA ARG A 360 7.59 9.74 -4.11
C ARG A 360 7.49 9.05 -2.75
N THR A 361 7.61 7.71 -2.76
CA THR A 361 7.88 6.87 -1.59
C THR A 361 9.36 6.52 -1.52
N LEU A 362 9.99 6.84 -0.40
CA LEU A 362 11.31 6.37 0.00
C LEU A 362 11.16 5.02 0.72
N ARG A 363 11.81 3.99 0.19
CA ARG A 363 11.87 2.66 0.81
C ARG A 363 13.31 2.38 1.24
N PRO A 364 13.56 1.92 2.47
CA PRO A 364 14.88 1.48 2.86
C PRO A 364 15.27 0.26 2.03
N ILE A 365 16.53 0.25 1.55
CA ILE A 365 17.10 -0.91 0.85
C ILE A 365 17.58 -1.91 1.92
N GLU A 366 17.08 -3.15 1.81
CA GLU A 366 17.34 -4.36 2.63
C GLU A 366 16.35 -4.70 3.77
N LYS A 367 15.76 -5.91 3.65
CA LYS A 367 14.99 -6.65 4.66
C LYS A 367 15.95 -7.29 5.69
N ASP A 368 16.54 -6.49 6.56
CA ASP A 368 17.05 -6.99 7.84
C ASP A 368 16.01 -6.64 8.92
N ASP A 369 15.38 -7.65 9.52
CA ASP A 369 14.38 -7.56 10.62
C ASP A 369 14.91 -6.95 11.94
N THR A 370 16.05 -6.23 11.88
CA THR A 370 16.69 -5.58 13.03
C THR A 370 16.57 -4.07 13.03
N HIS A 371 15.80 -3.49 12.09
CA HIS A 371 15.75 -2.05 11.85
C HIS A 371 14.38 -1.42 12.10
N LEU A 372 14.28 -0.61 13.17
CA LEU A 372 13.16 0.33 13.38
C LEU A 372 13.57 1.68 12.76
N PHE A 373 12.74 2.23 11.87
CA PHE A 373 12.94 3.55 11.27
C PHE A 373 12.11 4.58 12.06
N LEU A 374 12.75 5.66 12.54
CA LEU A 374 12.07 6.77 13.20
C LEU A 374 12.38 8.05 12.42
N TYR A 375 11.35 8.82 12.06
CA TYR A 375 11.50 10.13 11.42
C TYR A 375 11.12 11.25 12.42
N SER A 376 11.76 12.43 12.35
CA SER A 376 11.40 13.58 13.19
C SER A 376 11.87 14.93 12.61
N ILE A 377 11.17 16.00 13.02
CA ILE A 377 11.25 17.42 12.62
C ILE A 377 12.12 18.24 13.57
N ASN A 378 13.25 17.69 13.97
CA ASN A 378 14.42 18.55 13.83
C ASN A 378 15.30 18.10 12.64
N GLY A 379 14.76 17.22 11.79
CA GLY A 379 15.38 16.75 10.56
C GLY A 379 16.47 15.73 10.84
N GLY A 380 16.14 14.44 10.89
CA GLY A 380 17.14 13.37 11.03
C GLY A 380 16.59 11.98 10.71
N PHE A 381 17.17 11.36 9.68
CA PHE A 381 17.12 9.93 9.40
C PHE A 381 18.14 9.21 10.32
N ILE A 382 17.72 8.20 11.08
CA ILE A 382 18.68 7.26 11.70
C ILE A 382 18.17 5.82 11.66
N ARG A 383 19.00 4.95 11.09
CA ARG A 383 18.92 3.48 11.11
C ARG A 383 19.06 2.98 12.56
N LYS A 384 18.02 2.42 13.18
CA LYS A 384 18.15 1.71 14.47
C LYS A 384 18.70 0.31 14.20
N ARG A 385 19.90 -0.03 14.65
CA ARG A 385 20.31 -1.43 14.83
C ARG A 385 19.78 -1.88 16.20
N LYS A 386 19.28 -3.11 16.34
CA LYS A 386 18.96 -3.73 17.63
C LYS A 386 20.17 -3.58 18.58
N LEU A 387 20.11 -2.56 19.43
CA LEU A 387 20.92 -2.34 20.60
C LEU A 387 19.92 -2.33 21.76
N ASP A 388 20.32 -2.82 22.92
CA ASP A 388 19.52 -3.07 24.14
C ASP A 388 18.94 -1.79 24.80
N TYR A 389 18.56 -0.79 24.00
CA TYR A 389 18.31 0.59 24.38
C TYR A 389 16.97 1.09 23.80
N HIS A 390 16.08 1.57 24.66
CA HIS A 390 14.86 2.28 24.25
C HIS A 390 15.22 3.77 24.06
N VAL A 391 15.24 4.23 22.79
CA VAL A 391 15.40 5.65 22.43
C VAL A 391 14.04 6.32 22.56
N ILE A 392 13.97 7.42 23.30
CA ILE A 392 12.70 8.07 23.68
C ILE A 392 12.49 9.37 22.93
N ASP A 393 13.55 10.16 22.77
CA ASP A 393 13.47 11.43 22.06
C ASP A 393 14.80 11.75 21.35
N MET A 394 14.74 12.59 20.31
CA MET A 394 15.88 12.95 19.47
C MET A 394 15.78 14.39 18.97
N LEU A 395 16.88 15.14 19.08
CA LEU A 395 17.04 16.49 18.56
C LEU A 395 18.22 16.55 17.58
N LEU A 396 18.10 17.39 16.54
CA LEU A 396 19.14 17.58 15.54
C LEU A 396 19.54 19.06 15.44
N SER A 397 20.83 19.29 15.26
CA SER A 397 21.46 20.60 15.02
C SER A 397 22.33 20.52 13.76
N GLU A 398 22.85 21.63 13.24
CA GLU A 398 23.62 21.64 11.97
C GLU A 398 24.81 20.67 11.89
N LYS A 399 25.38 20.25 13.02
CA LYS A 399 26.56 19.36 13.08
C LYS A 399 26.41 18.16 14.01
N HIS A 400 25.39 18.15 14.87
CA HIS A 400 25.28 17.18 15.96
C HIS A 400 23.88 16.61 16.13
N ILE A 401 23.83 15.36 16.59
CA ILE A 401 22.61 14.63 16.95
C ILE A 401 22.59 14.41 18.45
N VAL A 402 21.48 14.72 19.12
CA VAL A 402 21.27 14.48 20.55
C VAL A 402 20.19 13.41 20.73
N LEU A 403 20.56 12.30 21.38
CA LEU A 403 19.70 11.13 21.60
C LEU A 403 19.39 10.96 23.09
N ALA A 404 18.12 10.90 23.49
CA ALA A 404 17.71 10.46 24.82
C ALA A 404 17.41 8.96 24.83
N VAL A 405 18.03 8.23 25.76
CA VAL A 405 17.95 6.78 25.89
C VAL A 405 17.69 6.40 27.33
N ASN A 406 16.69 5.55 27.60
CA ASN A 406 16.53 4.96 28.93
C ASN A 406 16.96 3.49 28.92
N HIS A 407 17.72 3.09 29.94
CA HIS A 407 18.15 1.71 30.15
C HIS A 407 17.24 1.04 31.18
N VAL A 408 16.80 -0.17 30.83
CA VAL A 408 16.21 -1.12 31.78
C VAL A 408 17.23 -2.23 31.97
N THR A 409 18.04 -2.16 33.02
CA THR A 409 18.92 -3.26 33.40
C THR A 409 18.14 -4.23 34.28
N SER A 410 17.74 -5.38 33.76
CA SER A 410 17.32 -6.52 34.56
C SER A 410 18.57 -7.23 35.10
N SER A 411 19.06 -6.82 36.26
CA SER A 411 20.04 -7.63 36.99
C SER A 411 19.28 -8.74 37.74
N GLN A 412 19.26 -9.96 37.19
CA GLN A 412 19.03 -11.13 38.03
C GLN A 412 20.28 -11.36 38.87
N GLN A 413 20.24 -10.97 40.14
CA GLN A 413 21.02 -11.61 41.18
C GLN A 413 20.07 -12.06 42.28
N ALA A 414 20.25 -13.32 42.69
CA ALA A 414 19.39 -14.03 43.62
C ALA A 414 19.31 -13.33 44.99
N ASN A 415 18.09 -13.24 45.50
CA ASN A 415 17.72 -12.99 46.90
C ASN A 415 18.17 -11.66 47.53
N LYS A 416 17.43 -10.58 47.23
CA LYS A 416 16.88 -9.53 48.15
C LYS A 416 16.28 -8.41 47.29
N GLU A 417 15.12 -7.89 47.70
CA GLU A 417 14.31 -6.81 47.10
C GLU A 417 14.91 -6.14 45.83
N SER A 418 14.32 -6.46 44.67
CA SER A 418 14.73 -5.88 43.39
C SER A 418 14.30 -4.41 43.30
N THR A 419 15.19 -3.48 43.61
CA THR A 419 15.07 -2.08 43.19
C THR A 419 15.61 -1.96 41.76
N SER A 420 14.72 -1.81 40.78
CA SER A 420 15.10 -1.55 39.39
C SER A 420 15.69 -0.14 39.27
N LEU A 421 17.02 -0.06 39.21
CA LEU A 421 17.75 1.19 38.99
C LEU A 421 17.59 1.62 37.51
N VAL A 422 16.59 2.45 37.24
CA VAL A 422 16.41 3.06 35.91
C VAL A 422 17.53 4.09 35.70
N THR A 423 18.40 3.86 34.70
CA THR A 423 19.42 4.84 34.31
C THR A 423 19.14 5.36 32.91
N ALA A 424 19.10 6.68 32.75
CA ALA A 424 18.93 7.32 31.45
C ALA A 424 20.25 7.93 30.97
N ARG A 425 20.38 8.09 29.64
CA ARG A 425 21.57 8.68 29.02
C ARG A 425 21.15 9.60 27.88
N ILE A 426 21.80 10.76 27.81
CA ILE A 426 21.79 11.63 26.64
C ILE A 426 23.10 11.40 25.90
N ILE A 427 23.02 11.06 24.62
CA ILE A 427 24.17 10.76 23.77
C ILE A 427 24.23 11.82 22.67
N ILE A 428 25.33 12.58 22.63
CA ILE A 428 25.61 13.56 21.58
C ILE A 428 26.56 12.90 20.58
N LYS A 429 26.19 12.93 19.30
CA LYS A 429 26.97 12.36 18.20
C LYS A 429 27.25 13.41 17.13
N ASP A 430 28.36 13.23 16.41
CA ASP A 430 28.60 13.94 15.16
C ASP A 430 27.59 13.48 14.11
N MET A 431 27.03 14.42 13.35
CA MET A 431 26.01 14.13 12.35
C MET A 431 26.56 13.36 11.14
N PHE A 432 27.81 13.62 10.73
CA PHE A 432 28.39 13.09 9.50
C PHE A 432 29.10 11.75 9.74
N GLU A 433 29.88 11.67 10.81
CA GLU A 433 30.63 10.47 11.17
C GLU A 433 29.83 9.51 12.07
N MET A 434 28.69 9.94 12.61
CA MET A 434 27.90 9.22 13.62
C MET A 434 28.69 8.81 14.87
N LYS A 435 29.86 9.43 15.07
CA LYS A 435 30.77 9.19 16.17
C LYS A 435 30.20 9.80 17.43
N THR A 436 30.24 9.04 18.54
CA THR A 436 29.78 9.59 19.83
C THR A 436 30.80 10.60 20.34
N ILE A 437 30.35 11.83 20.56
CA ILE A 437 31.18 12.92 21.07
C ILE A 437 31.05 13.00 22.59
N GLN A 438 29.82 13.00 23.13
CA GLN A 438 29.59 13.16 24.57
C GLN A 438 28.46 12.24 25.06
N ARG A 439 28.55 11.80 26.32
CA ARG A 439 27.49 11.03 27.01
C ARG A 439 27.20 11.65 28.37
N ILE A 440 25.95 12.03 28.60
CA ILE A 440 25.47 12.56 29.89
C ILE A 440 24.60 11.49 30.52
N ARG A 441 24.92 11.04 31.74
CA ARG A 441 24.13 10.04 32.46
C ARG A 441 23.18 10.74 33.43
N LEU A 442 21.91 10.35 33.40
CA LEU A 442 20.87 10.79 34.32
C LEU A 442 20.38 9.58 35.14
N ARG A 443 20.05 9.82 36.41
CA ARG A 443 19.54 8.78 37.35
C ARG A 443 18.01 8.69 37.38
N THR A 444 17.34 9.33 36.43
CA THR A 444 15.88 9.38 36.32
C THR A 444 15.50 9.22 34.85
N HIS A 445 14.29 8.74 34.60
CA HIS A 445 13.77 8.43 33.28
C HIS A 445 13.51 9.73 32.49
N ILE A 446 14.07 9.83 31.28
CA ILE A 446 13.81 10.96 30.36
C ILE A 446 12.50 10.70 29.62
N ASN A 447 11.64 11.73 29.50
CA ASN A 447 10.38 11.67 28.76
C ASN A 447 10.38 12.54 27.50
N CYS A 448 11.01 13.72 27.54
CA CYS A 448 11.08 14.62 26.39
C CYS A 448 12.33 15.50 26.42
N LEU A 449 12.73 16.01 25.26
CA LEU A 449 13.83 16.94 25.06
C LEU A 449 13.34 18.20 24.31
N TYR A 450 13.93 19.35 24.60
CA TYR A 450 13.72 20.58 23.84
C TYR A 450 15.00 21.42 23.72
N PHE A 451 15.20 22.02 22.55
CA PHE A 451 16.36 22.87 22.27
C PHE A 451 15.97 24.34 22.25
N THR A 452 16.61 25.16 23.08
CA THR A 452 16.31 26.59 23.17
C THR A 452 17.09 27.40 22.14
N LYS A 453 16.68 28.66 21.91
CA LYS A 453 17.36 29.59 20.99
C LYS A 453 18.78 29.96 21.45
N ASP A 454 19.04 29.92 22.75
CA ASP A 454 20.35 30.12 23.38
C ASP A 454 21.20 28.84 23.44
N PHE A 455 20.81 27.81 22.69
CA PHE A 455 21.50 26.52 22.61
C PHE A 455 21.51 25.72 23.92
N SER A 456 20.64 26.04 24.88
CA SER A 456 20.46 25.23 26.09
C SER A 456 19.57 24.01 25.79
N LEU A 457 19.84 22.88 26.45
CA LEU A 457 19.06 21.66 26.32
C LEU A 457 18.16 21.47 27.54
N LEU A 458 16.84 21.44 27.32
CA LEU A 458 15.83 21.16 28.34
C LEU A 458 15.43 19.68 28.28
N VAL A 459 15.28 19.06 29.44
CA VAL A 459 14.99 17.62 29.57
C VAL A 459 13.86 17.42 30.57
N GLY A 460 12.70 16.96 30.09
CA GLY A 460 11.59 16.55 30.96
C GLY A 460 11.83 15.15 31.50
N VAL A 461 11.68 14.96 32.80
CA VAL A 461 11.91 13.67 33.47
C VAL A 461 10.67 13.14 34.17
N LYS A 462 10.65 11.83 34.45
CA LYS A 462 9.50 11.11 35.01
C LYS A 462 9.01 11.67 36.36
N ASP A 463 9.89 12.23 37.17
CA ASP A 463 9.54 12.78 38.48
C ASP A 463 8.85 14.17 38.39
N GLY A 464 8.37 14.55 37.20
CA GLY A 464 7.73 15.84 36.91
C GLY A 464 8.69 17.02 36.85
N LYS A 465 10.00 16.79 37.03
CA LYS A 465 11.04 17.84 37.06
C LYS A 465 11.58 18.16 35.68
N LEU A 466 12.21 19.33 35.56
CA LEU A 466 12.89 19.77 34.35
C LEU A 466 14.40 19.87 34.62
N ILE A 467 15.23 19.25 33.78
CA ILE A 467 16.69 19.37 33.86
C ILE A 467 17.16 20.28 32.73
N VAL A 468 17.94 21.31 33.07
CA VAL A 468 18.56 22.24 32.12
C VAL A 468 20.02 21.88 31.97
N ILE A 469 20.49 21.69 30.74
CA ILE A 469 21.87 21.31 30.43
C ILE A 469 22.53 22.47 29.68
N THR A 470 23.57 23.07 30.27
CA THR A 470 24.29 24.27 29.73
C THR A 470 25.79 24.24 30.08
N THR A 471 26.59 25.22 29.62
CA THR A 471 28.07 25.28 29.80
C THR A 471 28.52 26.28 30.90
N ASP A 472 29.63 25.98 31.58
CA ASP A 472 29.99 26.62 32.86
C ASP A 472 30.89 27.89 32.79
N LYS A 473 31.09 28.53 31.63
CA LYS A 473 32.07 29.64 31.52
C LYS A 473 31.51 31.03 31.86
N LYS A 474 32.09 31.67 32.88
CA LYS A 474 32.13 33.13 33.09
C LYS A 474 32.97 33.77 31.96
N SER A 475 32.35 34.43 30.99
CA SER A 475 33.05 35.28 30.03
C SER A 475 32.12 36.41 29.59
N SER A 476 32.60 37.61 29.78
CA SER A 476 31.98 38.91 29.51
C SER A 476 31.69 39.12 28.03
N THR A 477 30.46 39.55 27.69
CA THR A 477 30.25 40.59 26.65
C THR A 477 28.80 41.08 26.65
N LYS A 478 28.60 42.24 27.29
CA LYS A 478 27.56 43.21 26.91
C LYS A 478 27.85 43.66 25.47
N LYS A 479 27.04 43.24 24.48
CA LYS A 479 26.76 43.89 23.17
C LYS A 479 26.36 42.83 22.12
N ALA A 480 25.06 42.64 21.92
CA ALA A 480 24.51 42.05 20.69
C ALA A 480 23.01 42.36 20.55
N TYR A 481 22.66 43.64 20.41
CA TYR A 481 21.38 44.04 19.83
C TYR A 481 21.66 44.67 18.46
N LYS A 482 21.50 43.88 17.39
CA LYS A 482 21.17 44.26 15.99
C LYS A 482 21.70 43.20 15.02
N CYS A 483 20.79 42.35 14.53
CA CYS A 483 20.80 41.83 13.16
C CYS A 483 19.49 41.05 12.92
N LEU A 484 18.38 41.78 12.83
CA LEU A 484 17.23 41.34 12.05
C LEU A 484 17.52 41.70 10.59
N LEU A 485 17.47 40.70 9.70
CA LEU A 485 17.21 40.77 8.23
C LEU A 485 18.12 39.95 7.29
N TYR A 486 19.14 39.21 7.76
CA TYR A 486 20.02 38.45 6.84
C TYR A 486 19.99 36.91 6.94
N PHE A 487 19.08 36.33 7.75
CA PHE A 487 19.04 34.87 7.96
C PHE A 487 18.04 34.11 7.07
N HIS A 488 17.26 34.79 6.22
CA HIS A 488 16.24 34.13 5.39
C HIS A 488 16.82 33.40 4.16
N GLN A 489 18.05 33.69 3.74
CA GLN A 489 18.68 33.03 2.58
C GLN A 489 19.47 31.75 2.93
N GLN A 490 19.71 31.43 4.21
CA GLN A 490 20.43 30.22 4.60
C GLN A 490 19.52 29.03 5.01
N SER A 491 18.19 29.19 5.07
CA SER A 491 17.27 28.06 5.28
C SER A 491 17.21 27.13 4.05
N PHE A 492 17.25 27.72 2.84
CA PHE A 492 17.21 27.01 1.56
C PHE A 492 18.36 26.00 1.39
N LEU A 493 19.59 26.41 1.72
CA LEU A 493 20.79 25.54 1.70
C LEU A 493 20.81 24.49 2.83
N LYS A 494 20.12 24.73 3.95
CA LYS A 494 20.01 23.78 5.06
C LYS A 494 19.05 22.65 4.71
N GLN A 495 17.93 22.95 4.06
CA GLN A 495 16.94 21.95 3.66
C GLN A 495 17.41 21.12 2.45
N MET A 496 18.09 21.74 1.46
CA MET A 496 18.68 21.01 0.32
C MET A 496 19.79 20.04 0.72
N LYS A 497 20.59 20.33 1.77
CA LYS A 497 21.66 19.44 2.24
C LYS A 497 21.11 18.17 2.89
N VAL A 498 20.01 18.27 3.65
CA VAL A 498 19.34 17.11 4.24
C VAL A 498 18.77 16.21 3.14
N LEU A 499 18.19 16.79 2.09
CA LEU A 499 17.71 16.04 0.91
C LEU A 499 18.85 15.38 0.12
N LYS A 500 20.00 16.05 -0.02
CA LYS A 500 21.20 15.50 -0.69
C LYS A 500 21.79 14.27 0.03
N TYR A 501 21.75 14.23 1.36
CA TYR A 501 22.26 13.08 2.14
C TYR A 501 21.30 11.87 2.18
N ILE A 502 19.99 12.09 1.98
CA ILE A 502 19.02 10.99 1.78
C ILE A 502 19.42 10.16 0.55
N ILE A 503 19.99 10.78 -0.49
CA ILE A 503 20.39 10.12 -1.75
C ILE A 503 21.82 9.54 -1.67
N ILE A 504 22.75 10.19 -0.95
CA ILE A 504 24.15 9.72 -0.82
C ILE A 504 24.27 8.47 0.08
N CYS A 505 23.46 8.34 1.14
CA CYS A 505 23.45 7.11 1.97
C CYS A 505 22.88 5.88 1.22
N LEU A 506 22.24 6.08 0.08
CA LEU A 506 21.68 5.06 -0.79
C LEU A 506 22.69 4.51 -1.82
N THR A 507 23.84 5.17 -2.02
CA THR A 507 24.85 4.79 -3.03
C THR A 507 26.17 4.27 -2.45
N LEU A 508 26.32 4.24 -1.11
CA LEU A 508 27.53 3.73 -0.44
C LEU A 508 27.25 2.54 0.49
N THR A 509 26.52 1.54 -0.01
CA THR A 509 26.64 0.13 0.43
C THR A 509 26.16 -0.78 -0.70
N ILE A 510 27.07 -1.09 -1.61
CA ILE A 510 26.92 -2.15 -2.61
C ILE A 510 27.08 -3.50 -1.90
N ARG A 511 26.08 -4.40 -2.09
CA ARG A 511 26.03 -5.86 -1.81
C ARG A 511 25.95 -6.26 -0.32
N LEU A 512 24.95 -7.10 0.07
CA LEU A 512 25.12 -8.51 0.52
C LEU A 512 23.80 -9.26 0.86
N CYS A 513 23.50 -10.31 0.08
CA CYS A 513 22.45 -11.35 0.25
C CYS A 513 22.83 -12.49 1.24
N HIS A 514 21.92 -13.05 2.05
CA HIS A 514 22.22 -14.12 3.05
C HIS A 514 21.62 -15.50 2.70
N ALA A 515 22.25 -16.60 3.17
CA ALA A 515 21.80 -18.00 3.04
C ALA A 515 20.65 -18.33 4.02
N ARG A 516 19.87 -19.41 3.80
CA ARG A 516 18.72 -19.82 4.65
C ARG A 516 18.69 -21.33 4.97
N LEU A 517 18.16 -21.73 6.14
CA LEU A 517 17.96 -23.15 6.52
C LEU A 517 16.46 -23.49 6.51
N ARG A 518 16.06 -24.37 5.59
CA ARG A 518 14.69 -24.88 5.47
C ARG A 518 14.59 -26.25 6.15
N ILE A 519 13.61 -26.44 7.03
CA ILE A 519 13.35 -27.73 7.68
C ILE A 519 12.30 -28.48 6.88
N GLU A 520 12.69 -29.61 6.29
CA GLU A 520 11.83 -30.40 5.41
C GLU A 520 10.92 -31.34 6.21
N SER A 521 11.44 -31.94 7.28
CA SER A 521 10.69 -32.81 8.19
C SER A 521 11.36 -32.89 9.57
N GLU A 522 10.58 -33.17 10.62
CA GLU A 522 11.05 -33.31 12.01
C GLU A 522 10.35 -34.51 12.66
N TRP A 523 11.08 -35.30 13.45
CA TRP A 523 10.54 -36.45 14.18
C TRP A 523 11.15 -36.53 15.60
N SER A 524 10.63 -37.44 16.42
CA SER A 524 10.96 -37.52 17.86
C SER A 524 12.45 -37.74 18.19
N ASP A 525 13.26 -38.15 17.22
CA ASP A 525 14.68 -38.47 17.39
C ASP A 525 15.60 -37.73 16.39
N GLY A 526 15.09 -36.75 15.62
CA GLY A 526 15.88 -36.06 14.60
C GLY A 526 15.08 -35.18 13.64
N PHE A 527 15.76 -34.57 12.66
CA PHE A 527 15.13 -33.76 11.62
C PHE A 527 15.92 -33.77 10.30
N GLU A 528 15.25 -33.44 9.20
CA GLU A 528 15.86 -33.20 7.89
C GLU A 528 15.87 -31.71 7.56
N GLY A 529 17.03 -31.19 7.14
CA GLY A 529 17.22 -29.78 6.80
C GLY A 529 17.92 -29.58 5.46
N THR A 530 17.49 -28.54 4.74
CA THR A 530 18.11 -28.05 3.49
C THR A 530 18.71 -26.67 3.73
N LEU A 531 20.04 -26.55 3.59
CA LEU A 531 20.75 -25.28 3.65
C LEU A 531 20.88 -24.66 2.24
N GLU A 532 20.24 -23.53 2.01
CA GLU A 532 20.21 -22.87 0.70
C GLU A 532 21.17 -21.67 0.64
N ILE A 533 22.14 -21.72 -0.27
CA ILE A 533 23.28 -20.81 -0.34
C ILE A 533 23.37 -20.20 -1.75
N PRO A 534 23.09 -18.90 -1.94
CA PRO A 534 23.26 -18.25 -3.25
C PRO A 534 24.75 -18.06 -3.60
N ILE A 535 25.18 -18.56 -4.75
CA ILE A 535 26.57 -18.58 -5.22
C ILE A 535 26.88 -17.27 -5.97
N LYS A 536 27.77 -16.44 -5.41
CA LYS A 536 28.06 -15.07 -5.89
C LYS A 536 29.35 -14.91 -6.68
N SER A 537 30.09 -15.99 -6.82
CA SER A 537 31.31 -16.11 -7.61
C SER A 537 31.42 -17.55 -8.04
N GLU A 538 31.79 -17.81 -9.28
CA GLU A 538 32.01 -19.17 -9.77
C GLU A 538 33.02 -19.90 -8.87
N ILE A 539 32.64 -21.07 -8.36
CA ILE A 539 33.48 -21.89 -7.49
C ILE A 539 33.98 -23.05 -8.31
N ASN A 540 35.28 -23.09 -8.60
CA ASN A 540 35.90 -24.13 -9.41
C ASN A 540 36.82 -25.08 -8.61
N ASN A 541 37.14 -24.72 -7.35
CA ASN A 541 38.12 -25.42 -6.51
C ASN A 541 37.49 -26.26 -5.38
N GLY A 542 36.21 -26.65 -5.53
CA GLY A 542 35.48 -27.36 -4.50
C GLY A 542 34.87 -26.45 -3.44
N TRP A 543 34.05 -27.04 -2.58
CA TRP A 543 33.33 -26.32 -1.53
C TRP A 543 33.36 -27.10 -0.21
N LYS A 544 33.23 -26.36 0.90
CA LYS A 544 33.13 -26.88 2.26
C LYS A 544 31.91 -26.29 2.97
N VAL A 545 31.15 -27.12 3.67
CA VAL A 545 30.01 -26.72 4.50
C VAL A 545 30.27 -27.19 5.93
N GLU A 546 30.23 -26.28 6.90
CA GLU A 546 30.30 -26.62 8.32
C GLU A 546 28.95 -26.40 8.98
N LEU A 547 28.46 -27.39 9.74
CA LEU A 547 27.22 -27.33 10.51
C LEU A 547 27.53 -27.48 12.00
N ARG A 548 26.91 -26.62 12.83
CA ARG A 548 27.10 -26.64 14.29
C ARG A 548 25.79 -26.83 15.04
N PHE A 549 25.85 -27.60 16.11
CA PHE A 549 24.73 -27.91 17.01
C PHE A 549 25.12 -27.65 18.47
N ASP A 550 24.15 -27.26 19.30
CA ASP A 550 24.38 -26.96 20.73
C ASP A 550 24.50 -28.23 21.58
N ARG A 551 24.07 -29.38 21.04
CA ARG A 551 24.13 -30.72 21.66
C ARG A 551 24.70 -31.77 20.70
N PRO A 552 25.32 -32.85 21.22
CA PRO A 552 25.87 -33.91 20.38
C PRO A 552 24.77 -34.59 19.53
N THR A 553 25.05 -34.86 18.26
CA THR A 553 24.13 -35.48 17.30
C THR A 553 24.86 -36.40 16.32
N MET A 554 24.13 -37.18 15.53
CA MET A 554 24.63 -37.88 14.34
C MET A 554 24.09 -37.19 13.10
N ILE A 555 24.90 -37.05 12.06
CA ILE A 555 24.48 -36.35 10.84
C ILE A 555 24.86 -37.14 9.59
N ASP A 556 23.93 -37.20 8.65
CA ASP A 556 24.11 -37.77 7.32
C ASP A 556 23.86 -36.66 6.28
N ALA A 557 24.73 -36.52 5.27
CA ALA A 557 24.51 -35.57 4.17
C ALA A 557 24.84 -36.22 2.82
N TRP A 558 24.00 -35.97 1.82
CA TRP A 558 24.07 -36.69 0.54
C TRP A 558 25.05 -36.07 -0.46
N LEU A 559 25.17 -34.73 -0.45
CA LEU A 559 25.95 -33.97 -1.42
C LEU A 559 27.41 -33.76 -1.02
N GLY A 560 27.79 -34.00 0.24
CA GLY A 560 29.16 -33.85 0.73
C GLY A 560 29.69 -35.11 1.41
N ASN A 561 31.01 -35.28 1.41
CA ASN A 561 31.69 -36.26 2.24
C ASN A 561 32.03 -35.63 3.60
N LEU A 562 31.71 -36.32 4.69
CA LEU A 562 32.10 -35.86 6.03
C LEU A 562 33.63 -35.90 6.13
N HIS A 563 34.24 -34.73 6.31
CA HIS A 563 35.69 -34.57 6.38
C HIS A 563 36.20 -34.63 7.82
N SER A 564 35.52 -33.93 8.74
CA SER A 564 35.87 -33.94 10.16
C SER A 564 34.66 -33.66 11.05
N LYS A 565 34.69 -34.14 12.29
CA LYS A 565 33.71 -33.81 13.33
C LYS A 565 34.36 -33.56 14.69
N ILE A 566 33.80 -32.63 15.47
CA ILE A 566 34.26 -32.28 16.82
C ILE A 566 33.12 -32.49 17.81
N ASP A 567 33.34 -33.33 18.82
CA ASP A 567 32.41 -33.66 19.93
C ASP A 567 30.98 -34.02 19.50
N ASN A 568 30.82 -34.52 18.26
CA ASN A 568 29.53 -34.74 17.60
C ASN A 568 28.62 -33.48 17.57
N ARG A 569 29.19 -32.28 17.67
CA ARG A 569 28.46 -31.00 17.63
C ARG A 569 28.81 -30.17 16.41
N ILE A 570 30.00 -30.35 15.86
CA ILE A 570 30.48 -29.61 14.69
C ILE A 570 30.83 -30.62 13.61
N PHE A 571 30.31 -30.44 12.40
CA PHE A 571 30.52 -31.33 11.26
C PHE A 571 30.95 -30.53 10.05
N LEU A 572 32.10 -30.88 9.49
CA LEU A 572 32.64 -30.27 8.27
C LEU A 572 32.52 -31.24 7.11
N PHE A 573 31.79 -30.83 6.08
CA PHE A 573 31.61 -31.54 4.84
C PHE A 573 32.39 -30.88 3.71
N ILE A 574 32.92 -31.69 2.80
CA ILE A 574 33.55 -31.23 1.56
C ILE A 574 32.86 -31.84 0.35
N ASN A 575 32.97 -31.19 -0.80
CA ASN A 575 32.39 -31.68 -2.04
C ASN A 575 32.84 -33.10 -2.40
N LYS A 576 31.99 -33.82 -3.14
CA LYS A 576 32.34 -35.08 -3.80
C LYS A 576 33.09 -34.79 -5.10
N ASN A 577 33.68 -35.83 -5.69
CA ASN A 577 34.54 -35.70 -6.88
C ASN A 577 33.79 -35.13 -8.11
N TRP A 578 32.45 -35.21 -8.13
CA TRP A 578 31.61 -34.82 -9.28
C TRP A 578 30.83 -33.50 -9.08
N ASN A 579 30.82 -32.89 -7.89
CA ASN A 579 30.07 -31.66 -7.62
C ASN A 579 30.94 -30.52 -7.06
N ALA A 580 32.23 -30.52 -7.40
CA ALA A 580 33.16 -29.49 -6.96
C ALA A 580 32.86 -28.09 -7.51
N GLN A 581 32.16 -28.02 -8.65
CA GLN A 581 31.92 -26.79 -9.40
C GLN A 581 30.52 -26.23 -9.13
N LEU A 582 30.42 -24.91 -8.85
CA LEU A 582 29.15 -24.21 -8.65
C LEU A 582 29.13 -22.91 -9.46
N ALA A 583 28.08 -22.71 -10.26
CA ALA A 583 27.96 -21.59 -11.20
C ALA A 583 27.57 -20.27 -10.51
N LEU A 584 28.03 -19.15 -11.08
CA LEU A 584 27.65 -17.81 -10.63
C LEU A 584 26.12 -17.60 -10.71
N ASN A 585 25.55 -16.97 -9.68
CA ASN A 585 24.12 -16.69 -9.49
C ASN A 585 23.21 -17.92 -9.36
N SER A 586 23.78 -19.11 -9.17
CA SER A 586 23.00 -20.32 -8.84
C SER A 586 22.67 -20.39 -7.34
N LEU A 587 21.61 -21.13 -6.98
CA LEU A 587 21.26 -21.44 -5.59
C LEU A 587 21.77 -22.85 -5.27
N PHE A 588 22.71 -22.97 -4.34
CA PHE A 588 23.25 -24.25 -3.90
C PHE A 588 22.48 -24.76 -2.67
N GLU A 589 21.82 -25.91 -2.80
CA GLU A 589 21.06 -26.53 -1.72
C GLU A 589 21.84 -27.71 -1.12
N PHE A 590 22.23 -27.60 0.15
CA PHE A 590 22.93 -28.66 0.89
C PHE A 590 21.99 -29.36 1.87
N LYS A 591 21.52 -30.55 1.50
CA LYS A 591 20.58 -31.36 2.31
C LYS A 591 21.31 -32.27 3.30
N PHE A 592 20.81 -32.32 4.54
CA PHE A 592 21.32 -33.17 5.61
C PHE A 592 20.20 -33.68 6.53
N VAL A 593 20.48 -34.77 7.23
CA VAL A 593 19.61 -35.37 8.25
C VAL A 593 20.38 -35.45 9.56
N ALA A 594 19.83 -34.90 10.64
CA ALA A 594 20.39 -34.97 11.99
C ALA A 594 19.56 -35.92 12.87
N LYS A 595 20.21 -36.78 13.68
CA LYS A 595 19.59 -37.87 14.48
C LYS A 595 20.20 -37.98 15.88
N GLY A 596 19.49 -38.59 16.82
CA GLY A 596 19.95 -38.84 18.20
C GLY A 596 19.38 -37.85 19.22
N GLY A 597 18.07 -37.62 19.17
CA GLY A 597 17.33 -36.79 20.10
C GLY A 597 17.52 -35.28 19.89
N ILE A 598 17.81 -34.86 18.65
CA ILE A 598 18.07 -33.46 18.32
C ILE A 598 16.89 -32.83 17.55
N ALA A 599 16.49 -31.63 17.95
CA ALA A 599 15.45 -30.84 17.28
C ALA A 599 16.08 -29.74 16.40
N PRO A 600 15.36 -29.17 15.42
CA PRO A 600 15.83 -28.04 14.61
C PRO A 600 16.31 -26.84 15.44
N SER A 601 15.71 -26.61 16.60
CA SER A 601 16.09 -25.56 17.55
C SER A 601 17.51 -25.72 18.10
N ASN A 602 18.09 -26.92 18.04
CA ASN A 602 19.46 -27.20 18.45
C ASN A 602 20.51 -26.84 17.38
N PHE A 603 20.10 -26.46 16.16
CA PHE A 603 21.01 -25.97 15.13
C PHE A 603 21.51 -24.56 15.48
N VAL A 604 22.83 -24.41 15.57
CA VAL A 604 23.49 -23.20 16.09
C VAL A 604 23.99 -22.29 14.99
N ALA A 605 24.57 -22.81 13.91
CA ALA A 605 25.11 -21.99 12.83
C ALA A 605 25.64 -22.85 11.66
N ALA A 606 25.82 -22.21 10.50
CA ALA A 606 26.53 -22.79 9.36
C ALA A 606 27.58 -21.85 8.76
N TRP A 607 28.63 -22.46 8.21
CA TRP A 607 29.66 -21.80 7.40
C TRP A 607 29.72 -22.42 6.01
N PHE A 608 30.03 -21.62 5.01
CA PHE A 608 30.34 -22.05 3.65
C PHE A 608 31.69 -21.48 3.22
N ASN A 609 32.61 -22.36 2.82
CA ASN A 609 34.00 -22.02 2.50
C ASN A 609 34.63 -21.09 3.56
N GLU A 610 34.52 -21.51 4.83
CA GLU A 610 35.11 -20.84 6.00
C GLU A 610 34.51 -19.44 6.31
N LYS A 611 33.42 -19.06 5.63
CA LYS A 611 32.65 -17.84 5.91
C LYS A 611 31.34 -18.16 6.61
N PRO A 612 30.96 -17.46 7.69
CA PRO A 612 29.68 -17.68 8.35
C PRO A 612 28.54 -17.30 7.42
N ILE A 613 27.53 -18.16 7.32
CA ILE A 613 26.37 -17.95 6.45
C ILE A 613 25.04 -17.99 7.19
N LEU A 614 24.97 -18.62 8.37
CA LEU A 614 23.77 -18.66 9.23
C LEU A 614 24.13 -18.69 10.73
N SER A 615 23.29 -18.07 11.55
CA SER A 615 23.30 -18.17 13.02
C SER A 615 21.91 -18.54 13.56
N GLY A 616 21.88 -19.53 14.44
CA GLY A 616 20.71 -20.28 14.90
C GLY A 616 19.87 -19.50 15.89
N SER A 617 18.84 -18.84 15.37
CA SER A 617 17.56 -18.61 16.05
C SER A 617 16.55 -17.80 15.20
N SER A 618 16.93 -17.29 14.02
CA SER A 618 16.07 -16.38 13.23
C SER A 618 15.90 -16.74 11.75
N SER A 619 16.30 -17.95 11.33
CA SER A 619 16.32 -18.33 9.89
C SER A 619 15.85 -19.77 9.62
N ILE A 620 15.09 -20.35 10.55
CA ILE A 620 14.54 -21.71 10.46
C ILE A 620 13.10 -21.62 9.98
N THR A 621 12.81 -22.10 8.77
CA THR A 621 11.45 -22.19 8.24
C THR A 621 10.99 -23.64 8.24
N HIS A 622 9.94 -23.98 9.00
CA HIS A 622 9.35 -25.32 9.02
C HIS A 622 8.38 -25.50 7.85
N VAL A 623 8.47 -26.63 7.16
CA VAL A 623 7.43 -27.08 6.23
C VAL A 623 6.25 -27.64 7.07
N PRO A 624 4.98 -27.25 6.81
CA PRO A 624 3.83 -27.82 7.52
C PRO A 624 3.72 -29.33 7.24
N GLU A 625 3.71 -30.14 8.28
CA GLU A 625 3.54 -31.60 8.17
C GLU A 625 2.12 -31.95 7.69
N LEU A 626 2.05 -32.69 6.58
CA LEU A 626 0.87 -33.45 6.15
C LEU A 626 0.71 -34.67 7.08
N LEU A 627 -0.20 -34.59 8.05
CA LEU A 627 -0.59 -35.76 8.85
C LEU A 627 -1.48 -36.70 8.03
N ASN A 628 -0.97 -37.90 7.75
CA ASN A 628 -1.76 -39.05 7.33
C ASN A 628 -2.47 -39.70 8.55
N PRO A 629 -3.62 -40.36 8.34
CA PRO A 629 -4.59 -40.65 9.38
C PRO A 629 -4.31 -41.98 10.08
N THR A 630 -4.10 -41.97 11.40
CA THR A 630 -4.42 -43.15 12.23
C THR A 630 -5.03 -42.74 13.57
N GLY A 631 -6.14 -43.41 13.88
CA GLY A 631 -7.06 -43.23 15.01
C GLY A 631 -6.48 -42.71 16.33
N ASN A 632 -7.11 -41.70 16.90
CA ASN A 632 -8.18 -41.94 17.86
C ASN A 632 -8.80 -40.61 18.31
N THR A 633 -10.11 -40.66 18.47
CA THR A 633 -10.99 -39.63 19.00
C THR A 633 -10.52 -39.08 20.33
N THR A 634 -10.09 -37.82 20.38
CA THR A 634 -10.32 -36.92 21.51
C THR A 634 -10.44 -35.48 21.01
N THR A 635 -11.61 -34.93 21.29
CA THR A 635 -12.10 -33.57 21.06
C THR A 635 -11.10 -32.45 21.33
N TRP A 636 -10.85 -31.61 20.33
CA TRP A 636 -10.51 -30.20 20.51
C TRP A 636 -11.56 -29.35 19.81
N LEU A 637 -12.54 -28.90 20.60
CA LEU A 637 -13.38 -27.76 20.27
C LEU A 637 -12.49 -26.52 20.25
N HIS A 638 -12.20 -25.99 19.07
CA HIS A 638 -11.99 -24.55 18.97
C HIS A 638 -13.38 -23.95 18.82
N GLU A 639 -13.88 -23.43 19.94
CA GLU A 639 -14.98 -22.47 19.96
C GLU A 639 -14.64 -21.36 18.95
N GLY A 640 -15.39 -21.35 17.85
CA GLY A 640 -15.52 -20.15 17.05
C GLY A 640 -16.01 -19.06 17.98
N ASN A 641 -15.26 -17.97 18.07
CA ASN A 641 -15.77 -16.76 18.66
C ASN A 641 -17.11 -16.46 18.00
N VAL A 642 -18.16 -16.52 18.82
CA VAL A 642 -19.49 -16.02 18.47
C VAL A 642 -19.30 -14.56 18.08
N SER A 643 -19.38 -14.28 16.79
CA SER A 643 -19.56 -12.94 16.28
C SER A 643 -20.80 -12.37 16.96
N THR A 644 -20.60 -11.33 17.76
CA THR A 644 -21.65 -10.34 17.98
C THR A 644 -22.19 -9.94 16.60
N LYS A 645 -23.51 -9.78 16.45
CA LYS A 645 -24.16 -9.33 15.20
C LYS A 645 -23.30 -8.28 14.47
N GLY A 646 -22.85 -8.61 13.26
CA GLY A 646 -22.66 -7.62 12.18
C GLY A 646 -21.24 -7.30 11.69
N THR A 647 -20.41 -8.28 11.29
CA THR A 647 -19.42 -8.05 10.20
C THR A 647 -18.84 -9.37 9.67
N TYR A 648 -19.09 -9.70 8.40
CA TYR A 648 -18.43 -10.81 7.69
C TYR A 648 -17.13 -10.32 7.04
N ASP A 649 -16.09 -11.17 7.00
CA ASP A 649 -14.85 -10.88 6.27
C ASP A 649 -15.05 -11.13 4.77
N TYR A 650 -15.43 -10.08 4.04
CA TYR A 650 -15.62 -10.14 2.59
C TYR A 650 -14.33 -10.47 1.82
N GLY A 651 -13.15 -10.17 2.37
CA GLY A 651 -11.87 -10.55 1.76
C GLY A 651 -11.68 -12.06 1.70
N VAL A 652 -12.04 -12.77 2.77
CA VAL A 652 -12.07 -14.24 2.81
C VAL A 652 -13.11 -14.80 1.84
N VAL A 653 -14.29 -14.18 1.74
CA VAL A 653 -15.34 -14.60 0.79
C VAL A 653 -14.87 -14.47 -0.65
N LEU A 654 -14.20 -13.36 -1.03
CA LEU A 654 -13.61 -13.18 -2.36
C LEU A 654 -12.60 -14.26 -2.70
N ARG A 655 -11.68 -14.56 -1.77
CA ARG A 655 -10.71 -15.63 -1.95
C ARG A 655 -11.40 -16.97 -2.16
N SER A 656 -12.42 -17.28 -1.36
CA SER A 656 -13.17 -18.53 -1.48
C SER A 656 -13.85 -18.63 -2.85
N SER A 657 -14.56 -17.60 -3.31
CA SER A 657 -15.20 -17.60 -4.63
C SER A 657 -14.20 -17.82 -5.77
N LEU A 658 -12.99 -17.25 -5.68
CA LEU A 658 -11.94 -17.49 -6.68
C LEU A 658 -11.39 -18.93 -6.66
N LEU A 659 -11.39 -19.61 -5.51
CA LEU A 659 -11.04 -21.03 -5.44
C LEU A 659 -12.10 -21.90 -6.14
N PHE A 660 -13.38 -21.51 -6.10
CA PHE A 660 -14.41 -22.17 -6.88
C PHE A 660 -14.13 -22.07 -8.38
N TYR A 661 -13.80 -20.88 -8.90
CA TYR A 661 -13.40 -20.77 -10.32
C TYR A 661 -12.20 -21.67 -10.65
N GLU A 662 -11.16 -21.73 -9.80
CA GLU A 662 -10.05 -22.65 -10.01
C GLU A 662 -10.48 -24.12 -10.06
N ALA A 663 -11.49 -24.50 -9.27
CA ALA A 663 -12.07 -25.83 -9.25
C ALA A 663 -12.92 -26.14 -10.50
N GLN A 664 -13.31 -25.14 -11.29
CA GLN A 664 -14.04 -25.29 -12.55
C GLN A 664 -13.13 -25.33 -13.79
N ARG A 665 -11.80 -25.13 -13.66
CA ARG A 665 -10.91 -25.05 -14.83
C ARG A 665 -10.86 -26.36 -15.62
N ALA A 666 -11.04 -26.31 -16.94
CA ALA A 666 -10.81 -27.41 -17.86
C ALA A 666 -9.41 -27.26 -18.52
N GLY A 667 -8.88 -28.34 -19.10
CA GLY A 667 -7.59 -28.33 -19.78
C GLY A 667 -6.41 -28.62 -18.86
N LYS A 668 -5.22 -28.20 -19.29
CA LYS A 668 -3.98 -28.34 -18.53
C LYS A 668 -3.92 -27.29 -17.43
N LEU A 669 -3.92 -27.72 -16.17
CA LEU A 669 -3.88 -26.84 -15.01
C LEU A 669 -2.49 -26.22 -14.84
N PRO A 670 -2.40 -24.99 -14.31
CA PRO A 670 -1.12 -24.34 -14.11
C PRO A 670 -0.38 -24.97 -12.92
N SER A 671 0.96 -24.91 -12.92
CA SER A 671 1.79 -25.50 -11.86
C SER A 671 1.52 -24.95 -10.45
N ASN A 672 0.92 -23.75 -10.35
CA ASN A 672 0.51 -23.10 -9.11
C ASN A 672 -0.98 -23.29 -8.78
N ASN A 673 -1.66 -24.30 -9.38
CA ASN A 673 -3.04 -24.64 -9.07
C ASN A 673 -3.24 -24.86 -7.55
N ARG A 674 -4.22 -24.17 -6.95
CA ARG A 674 -4.50 -24.28 -5.50
C ARG A 674 -5.47 -25.40 -5.16
N ILE A 675 -6.13 -25.98 -6.15
CA ILE A 675 -7.13 -27.06 -5.97
C ILE A 675 -6.46 -28.42 -6.16
N SER A 676 -5.93 -28.97 -5.07
CA SER A 676 -5.09 -30.18 -5.08
C SER A 676 -5.79 -31.45 -5.59
N TRP A 677 -7.13 -31.49 -5.52
CA TRP A 677 -7.93 -32.64 -5.96
C TRP A 677 -8.38 -32.54 -7.43
N ARG A 678 -8.08 -31.44 -8.13
CA ARG A 678 -8.27 -31.28 -9.57
C ARG A 678 -6.96 -31.55 -10.31
N GLY A 679 -7.03 -32.25 -11.43
CA GLY A 679 -5.91 -32.49 -12.34
C GLY A 679 -6.21 -32.03 -13.77
N ASP A 680 -5.21 -32.24 -14.63
CA ASP A 680 -5.32 -31.99 -16.07
C ASP A 680 -6.45 -32.83 -16.69
N SER A 681 -7.39 -32.18 -17.37
CA SER A 681 -8.56 -32.84 -17.97
C SER A 681 -8.88 -32.29 -19.35
N MET A 682 -9.65 -33.06 -20.14
CA MET A 682 -10.13 -32.64 -21.47
C MET A 682 -9.03 -32.11 -22.41
N LEU A 683 -7.83 -32.71 -22.33
CA LEU A 683 -6.65 -32.31 -23.11
C LEU A 683 -6.79 -32.56 -24.62
N MET A 684 -7.87 -33.23 -25.03
CA MET A 684 -8.16 -33.59 -26.42
C MET A 684 -9.31 -32.75 -27.02
N ASP A 685 -9.81 -31.76 -26.28
CA ASP A 685 -10.83 -30.83 -26.78
C ASP A 685 -10.30 -30.08 -28.00
N LYS A 686 -11.00 -30.22 -29.13
CA LYS A 686 -10.61 -29.64 -30.41
C LYS A 686 -11.80 -29.31 -31.29
N GLY A 687 -11.60 -28.36 -32.20
CA GLY A 687 -12.55 -28.02 -33.24
C GLY A 687 -12.66 -29.10 -34.32
N ASN A 688 -13.59 -28.88 -35.24
CA ASN A 688 -13.96 -29.83 -36.30
C ASN A 688 -12.82 -30.02 -37.32
N ASN A 689 -11.89 -29.07 -37.42
CA ASN A 689 -10.70 -29.17 -38.26
C ASN A 689 -9.41 -29.36 -37.44
N GLY A 690 -9.52 -29.66 -36.15
CA GLY A 690 -8.38 -29.89 -35.25
C GLY A 690 -7.83 -28.65 -34.57
N GLU A 691 -8.57 -27.53 -34.57
CA GLU A 691 -8.24 -26.32 -33.81
C GLU A 691 -8.17 -26.65 -32.30
N ASP A 692 -7.17 -26.12 -31.58
CA ASP A 692 -7.06 -26.36 -30.14
C ASP A 692 -8.20 -25.67 -29.38
N LEU A 693 -9.03 -26.43 -28.68
CA LEU A 693 -10.09 -25.90 -27.81
C LEU A 693 -9.86 -26.27 -26.34
N THR A 694 -8.65 -26.67 -25.95
CA THR A 694 -8.32 -26.93 -24.54
C THR A 694 -8.34 -25.65 -23.69
N GLY A 695 -8.70 -25.78 -22.41
CA GLY A 695 -8.86 -24.65 -21.49
C GLY A 695 -10.33 -24.29 -21.27
N GLY A 696 -10.57 -23.09 -20.73
CA GLY A 696 -11.91 -22.62 -20.38
C GLY A 696 -12.42 -23.23 -19.08
N TYR A 697 -13.70 -23.04 -18.81
CA TYR A 697 -14.35 -23.50 -17.58
C TYR A 697 -15.42 -24.55 -17.86
N PHE A 698 -15.50 -25.54 -16.99
CA PHE A 698 -16.70 -26.34 -16.83
C PHE A 698 -17.81 -25.46 -16.27
N ASP A 699 -19.01 -25.63 -16.79
CA ASP A 699 -20.13 -24.72 -16.50
C ASP A 699 -20.60 -24.82 -15.05
N ALA A 700 -20.89 -26.05 -14.61
CA ALA A 700 -21.59 -26.32 -13.36
C ALA A 700 -20.99 -27.51 -12.59
N GLY A 701 -21.85 -28.44 -12.17
CA GLY A 701 -21.46 -29.73 -11.61
C GLY A 701 -20.97 -30.75 -12.64
N ASP A 702 -21.09 -30.39 -13.92
CA ASP A 702 -20.82 -31.18 -15.12
C ASP A 702 -19.45 -30.82 -15.74
N TYR A 703 -19.17 -31.33 -16.94
CA TYR A 703 -17.93 -31.03 -17.66
C TYR A 703 -18.15 -30.37 -19.02
N VAL A 704 -19.36 -29.91 -19.33
CA VAL A 704 -19.64 -29.17 -20.57
C VAL A 704 -19.04 -27.77 -20.49
N LYS A 705 -18.50 -27.30 -21.61
CA LYS A 705 -18.08 -25.90 -21.78
C LYS A 705 -19.15 -25.15 -22.56
N PHE A 706 -20.14 -24.61 -21.86
CA PHE A 706 -21.18 -23.77 -22.46
C PHE A 706 -20.67 -22.33 -22.63
N GLY A 707 -20.50 -21.89 -23.87
CA GLY A 707 -19.87 -20.61 -24.19
C GLY A 707 -20.70 -19.39 -23.75
N PHE A 708 -22.02 -19.47 -23.82
CA PHE A 708 -22.89 -18.33 -23.52
C PHE A 708 -22.88 -17.93 -22.03
N PRO A 709 -23.16 -18.83 -21.06
CA PRO A 709 -22.99 -18.52 -19.65
C PRO A 709 -21.51 -18.22 -19.29
N MET A 710 -20.55 -18.90 -19.95
CA MET A 710 -19.13 -18.64 -19.72
C MET A 710 -18.74 -17.19 -20.06
N ALA A 711 -19.20 -16.68 -21.20
CA ALA A 711 -19.00 -15.30 -21.59
C ALA A 711 -19.71 -14.34 -20.62
N GLY A 712 -20.97 -14.62 -20.28
CA GLY A 712 -21.77 -13.79 -19.37
C GLY A 712 -21.11 -13.60 -18.00
N PHE A 713 -20.70 -14.69 -17.35
CA PHE A 713 -20.05 -14.61 -16.04
C PHE A 713 -18.69 -13.90 -16.15
N THR A 714 -17.95 -14.10 -17.25
CA THR A 714 -16.64 -13.46 -17.46
C THR A 714 -16.81 -11.94 -17.58
N THR A 715 -17.82 -11.46 -18.31
CA THR A 715 -18.14 -10.02 -18.39
C THR A 715 -18.44 -9.44 -17.01
N VAL A 716 -19.23 -10.14 -16.18
CA VAL A 716 -19.61 -9.66 -14.84
C VAL A 716 -18.44 -9.68 -13.86
N LEU A 717 -17.57 -10.70 -13.91
CA LEU A 717 -16.33 -10.73 -13.13
C LEU A 717 -15.38 -9.60 -13.53
N ALA A 718 -15.19 -9.38 -14.83
CA ALA A 718 -14.39 -8.28 -15.34
C ALA A 718 -14.97 -6.93 -14.94
N TRP A 719 -16.30 -6.76 -15.01
CA TRP A 719 -16.96 -5.55 -14.54
C TRP A 719 -16.69 -5.29 -13.06
N GLY A 720 -16.85 -6.30 -12.20
CA GLY A 720 -16.51 -6.18 -10.78
C GLY A 720 -15.03 -5.84 -10.54
N ALA A 721 -14.11 -6.45 -11.29
CA ALA A 721 -12.68 -6.17 -11.18
C ALA A 721 -12.29 -4.76 -11.62
N ILE A 722 -12.96 -4.20 -12.63
CA ILE A 722 -12.76 -2.80 -13.08
C ILE A 722 -13.24 -1.82 -12.01
N GLU A 723 -14.42 -2.06 -11.44
CA GLU A 723 -15.08 -1.09 -10.57
C GLU A 723 -14.57 -1.12 -9.13
N TYR A 724 -14.15 -2.31 -8.68
CA TYR A 724 -13.78 -2.58 -7.29
C TYR A 724 -12.36 -3.17 -7.21
N GLU A 725 -11.44 -2.66 -8.04
CA GLU A 725 -10.05 -3.12 -8.10
C GLU A 725 -9.34 -3.02 -6.74
N ASP A 726 -9.64 -1.97 -5.98
CA ASP A 726 -9.14 -1.74 -4.62
C ASP A 726 -9.54 -2.85 -3.63
N ALA A 727 -10.78 -3.35 -3.70
CA ALA A 727 -11.24 -4.48 -2.89
C ALA A 727 -10.46 -5.76 -3.20
N TYR A 728 -10.22 -6.06 -4.49
CA TYR A 728 -9.40 -7.20 -4.89
C TYR A 728 -7.92 -7.01 -4.52
N ARG A 729 -7.40 -5.78 -4.58
CA ARG A 729 -6.03 -5.46 -4.17
C ARG A 729 -5.83 -5.62 -2.67
N GLN A 730 -6.74 -5.06 -1.87
CA GLN A 730 -6.70 -5.13 -0.41
C GLN A 730 -6.83 -6.56 0.13
N SER A 731 -7.67 -7.38 -0.50
CA SER A 731 -7.83 -8.80 -0.14
C SER A 731 -6.70 -9.71 -0.68
N GLY A 732 -5.71 -9.16 -1.39
CA GLY A 732 -4.65 -9.92 -2.04
C GLY A 732 -5.15 -10.85 -3.16
N GLN A 733 -6.33 -10.57 -3.72
CA GLN A 733 -7.00 -11.38 -4.74
C GLN A 733 -6.91 -10.81 -6.16
N LEU A 734 -6.28 -9.65 -6.36
CA LEU A 734 -6.21 -8.98 -7.67
C LEU A 734 -5.60 -9.83 -8.78
N ASP A 735 -4.47 -10.49 -8.51
CA ASP A 735 -3.84 -11.34 -9.53
C ASP A 735 -4.63 -12.62 -9.78
N TYR A 736 -5.38 -13.10 -8.79
CA TYR A 736 -6.22 -14.29 -8.92
C TYR A 736 -7.49 -14.00 -9.72
N VAL A 737 -8.14 -12.85 -9.53
CA VAL A 737 -9.29 -12.46 -10.38
C VAL A 737 -8.84 -12.19 -11.82
N ARG A 738 -7.67 -11.58 -12.03
CA ARG A 738 -7.07 -11.45 -13.36
C ARG A 738 -6.81 -12.81 -14.00
N GLN A 739 -6.23 -13.76 -13.27
CA GLN A 739 -6.04 -15.13 -13.77
C GLN A 739 -7.38 -15.83 -14.05
N ALA A 740 -8.42 -15.58 -13.25
CA ALA A 740 -9.74 -16.16 -13.47
C ALA A 740 -10.35 -15.66 -14.78
N ILE A 741 -10.30 -14.34 -15.03
CA ILE A 741 -10.76 -13.71 -16.28
C ILE A 741 -9.93 -14.21 -17.47
N ARG A 742 -8.59 -14.21 -17.32
CA ARG A 742 -7.66 -14.65 -18.38
C ARG A 742 -7.94 -16.07 -18.83
N TRP A 743 -8.27 -16.98 -17.90
CA TRP A 743 -8.54 -18.38 -18.22
C TRP A 743 -9.75 -18.56 -19.17
N ALA A 744 -10.77 -17.72 -19.02
CA ALA A 744 -11.92 -17.71 -19.94
C ALA A 744 -11.55 -17.03 -21.26
N THR A 745 -10.88 -15.88 -21.22
CA THR A 745 -10.57 -15.12 -22.44
C THR A 745 -9.53 -15.80 -23.32
N ASP A 746 -8.56 -16.51 -22.76
CA ASP A 746 -7.63 -17.38 -23.51
C ASP A 746 -8.40 -18.48 -24.25
N TYR A 747 -9.46 -19.03 -23.66
CA TYR A 747 -10.33 -19.99 -24.32
C TYR A 747 -11.19 -19.34 -25.42
N PHE A 748 -11.76 -18.14 -25.20
CA PHE A 748 -12.52 -17.43 -26.23
C PHE A 748 -11.67 -17.07 -27.45
N ILE A 749 -10.41 -16.69 -27.25
CA ILE A 749 -9.45 -16.45 -28.34
C ILE A 749 -9.26 -17.72 -29.17
N LYS A 750 -9.09 -18.87 -28.53
CA LYS A 750 -9.00 -20.18 -29.22
C LYS A 750 -10.29 -20.55 -29.96
N ALA A 751 -11.43 -20.31 -29.33
CA ALA A 751 -12.75 -20.60 -29.89
C ALA A 751 -13.10 -19.70 -31.10
N HIS A 752 -12.54 -18.49 -31.17
CA HIS A 752 -12.68 -17.57 -32.29
C HIS A 752 -11.66 -17.88 -33.39
N VAL A 753 -11.92 -18.96 -34.14
CA VAL A 753 -10.99 -19.54 -35.13
C VAL A 753 -10.91 -18.77 -36.44
N SER A 754 -11.92 -17.95 -36.74
CA SER A 754 -11.97 -17.07 -37.92
C SER A 754 -12.98 -15.96 -37.65
N GLN A 755 -12.88 -14.84 -38.37
CA GLN A 755 -13.68 -13.62 -38.18
C GLN A 755 -15.20 -13.88 -38.03
N TYR A 756 -15.73 -14.92 -38.70
CA TYR A 756 -17.15 -15.26 -38.71
C TYR A 756 -17.42 -16.71 -38.28
N GLU A 757 -16.52 -17.29 -37.48
CA GLU A 757 -16.66 -18.64 -36.92
C GLU A 757 -16.23 -18.65 -35.44
N PHE A 758 -17.15 -19.08 -34.57
CA PHE A 758 -16.90 -19.13 -33.12
C PHE A 758 -17.45 -20.40 -32.49
N TYR A 759 -16.61 -21.16 -31.80
CA TYR A 759 -17.01 -22.35 -31.06
C TYR A 759 -17.76 -21.99 -29.78
N GLY A 760 -19.05 -22.36 -29.73
CA GLY A 760 -19.95 -22.05 -28.63
C GLY A 760 -20.11 -23.16 -27.59
N GLN A 761 -19.75 -24.40 -27.93
CA GLN A 761 -19.90 -25.53 -27.02
C GLN A 761 -18.85 -26.61 -27.30
N VAL A 762 -18.32 -27.20 -26.22
CA VAL A 762 -17.53 -28.44 -26.29
C VAL A 762 -18.05 -29.46 -25.27
N GLY A 763 -18.43 -30.64 -25.77
CA GLY A 763 -19.13 -31.71 -25.04
C GLY A 763 -20.63 -31.70 -25.28
N ASP A 764 -21.21 -32.87 -25.51
CA ASP A 764 -22.66 -33.07 -25.59
C ASP A 764 -23.24 -33.10 -24.17
N GLY A 765 -24.23 -32.26 -23.87
CA GLY A 765 -24.76 -32.15 -22.51
C GLY A 765 -25.44 -33.43 -22.01
N HIS A 766 -26.14 -34.18 -22.87
CA HIS A 766 -26.78 -35.42 -22.45
C HIS A 766 -25.74 -36.53 -22.19
N GLU A 767 -24.72 -36.65 -23.05
CA GLU A 767 -23.64 -37.61 -22.83
C GLU A 767 -22.79 -37.28 -21.60
N ASP A 768 -22.53 -35.99 -21.37
CA ASP A 768 -21.81 -35.48 -20.21
C ASP A 768 -22.57 -35.74 -18.91
N HIS A 769 -23.87 -35.42 -18.88
CA HIS A 769 -24.71 -35.62 -17.68
C HIS A 769 -25.01 -37.11 -17.41
N ALA A 770 -24.84 -37.99 -18.40
CA ALA A 770 -24.86 -39.44 -18.22
C ALA A 770 -23.56 -39.99 -17.58
N TYR A 771 -22.55 -39.15 -17.35
CA TYR A 771 -21.28 -39.50 -16.74
C TYR A 771 -21.11 -38.82 -15.38
N TRP A 772 -21.03 -39.64 -14.33
CA TRP A 772 -20.70 -39.15 -12.98
C TRP A 772 -19.38 -39.73 -12.50
N SER A 773 -18.28 -39.04 -12.78
CA SER A 773 -16.95 -39.36 -12.26
C SER A 773 -16.05 -38.14 -12.38
N ARG A 774 -14.72 -38.28 -12.26
CA ARG A 774 -13.76 -37.18 -12.38
C ARG A 774 -13.57 -36.76 -13.85
N PRO A 775 -13.23 -35.50 -14.15
CA PRO A 775 -13.04 -35.05 -15.53
C PRO A 775 -11.74 -35.60 -16.12
N GLU A 776 -10.74 -35.90 -15.28
CA GLU A 776 -9.47 -36.47 -15.75
C GLU A 776 -9.61 -37.97 -16.11
N ASP A 777 -10.71 -38.61 -15.70
CA ASP A 777 -11.06 -40.00 -16.07
C ASP A 777 -11.89 -40.08 -17.37
N TRP A 778 -12.20 -38.93 -18.00
CA TRP A 778 -12.96 -38.89 -19.25
C TRP A 778 -12.12 -39.35 -20.44
N THR A 779 -12.58 -40.38 -21.15
CA THR A 779 -11.84 -40.97 -22.28
C THR A 779 -12.51 -40.81 -23.64
N LYS A 780 -13.77 -40.35 -23.70
CA LYS A 780 -14.52 -40.25 -24.95
C LYS A 780 -14.16 -38.96 -25.71
N PRO A 781 -14.14 -38.96 -27.05
CA PRO A 781 -14.10 -37.72 -27.81
C PRO A 781 -15.31 -36.84 -27.45
N ARG A 782 -15.09 -35.53 -27.37
CA ARG A 782 -16.14 -34.57 -27.05
C ARG A 782 -16.44 -33.74 -28.31
N PRO A 783 -17.70 -33.69 -28.78
CA PRO A 783 -18.06 -32.90 -29.95
C PRO A 783 -17.88 -31.40 -29.66
N ALA A 784 -17.59 -30.63 -30.71
CA ALA A 784 -17.48 -29.18 -30.64
C ALA A 784 -18.41 -28.54 -31.66
N TRP A 785 -19.26 -27.61 -31.22
CA TRP A 785 -20.20 -26.90 -32.10
C TRP A 785 -19.85 -25.42 -32.17
N LYS A 786 -20.02 -24.87 -33.36
CA LYS A 786 -19.71 -23.48 -33.67
C LYS A 786 -20.88 -22.79 -34.34
N ILE A 787 -20.97 -21.49 -34.09
CA ILE A 787 -21.79 -20.57 -34.86
C ILE A 787 -20.99 -20.06 -36.05
N THR A 788 -21.69 -19.79 -37.15
CA THR A 788 -21.13 -19.39 -38.45
C THR A 788 -22.06 -18.37 -39.11
N GLN A 789 -21.72 -17.88 -40.30
CA GLN A 789 -22.62 -17.03 -41.09
C GLN A 789 -23.97 -17.71 -41.41
N GLN A 790 -23.96 -19.03 -41.66
CA GLN A 790 -25.15 -19.79 -42.02
C GLN A 790 -25.94 -20.28 -40.81
N ASN A 791 -25.25 -20.48 -39.68
CA ASN A 791 -25.83 -20.86 -38.39
C ASN A 791 -25.43 -19.82 -37.34
N PRO A 792 -26.07 -18.64 -37.34
CA PRO A 792 -25.67 -17.51 -36.50
C PRO A 792 -25.97 -17.74 -35.01
N GLY A 793 -25.31 -16.97 -34.15
CA GLY A 793 -25.60 -16.91 -32.72
C GLY A 793 -25.18 -15.57 -32.16
N SER A 794 -26.04 -14.58 -32.37
CA SER A 794 -25.74 -13.17 -32.07
C SER A 794 -25.47 -12.95 -30.59
N GLU A 795 -26.29 -13.50 -29.70
CA GLU A 795 -26.17 -13.41 -28.26
C GLU A 795 -24.86 -14.01 -27.76
N LEU A 796 -24.50 -15.21 -28.23
CA LEU A 796 -23.26 -15.88 -27.87
C LEU A 796 -22.03 -15.07 -28.32
N ALA A 797 -22.01 -14.62 -29.58
CA ALA A 797 -20.90 -13.86 -30.13
C ALA A 797 -20.80 -12.45 -29.49
N ALA A 798 -21.93 -11.78 -29.27
CA ALA A 798 -21.97 -10.45 -28.67
C ALA A 798 -21.60 -10.47 -27.18
N GLU A 799 -22.05 -11.46 -26.41
CA GLU A 799 -21.62 -11.60 -25.01
C GLU A 799 -20.13 -11.94 -24.92
N THR A 800 -19.62 -12.79 -25.81
CA THR A 800 -18.17 -13.06 -25.87
C THR A 800 -17.38 -11.80 -26.22
N ALA A 801 -17.89 -10.98 -27.15
CA ALA A 801 -17.30 -9.68 -27.45
C ALA A 801 -17.37 -8.72 -26.24
N ALA A 802 -18.45 -8.74 -25.46
CA ALA A 802 -18.57 -7.97 -24.22
C ALA A 802 -17.53 -8.42 -23.19
N ALA A 803 -17.38 -9.73 -22.99
CA ALA A 803 -16.41 -10.32 -22.07
C ALA A 803 -14.96 -9.96 -22.43
N LEU A 804 -14.59 -10.10 -23.70
CA LEU A 804 -13.26 -9.72 -24.21
C LEU A 804 -13.02 -8.21 -24.09
N THR A 805 -14.03 -7.39 -24.33
CA THR A 805 -13.95 -5.94 -24.17
C THR A 805 -13.79 -5.51 -22.72
N ALA A 806 -14.56 -6.10 -21.80
CA ALA A 806 -14.42 -5.83 -20.37
C ALA A 806 -13.05 -6.32 -19.86
N ALA A 807 -12.60 -7.49 -20.30
CA ALA A 807 -11.27 -8.00 -19.95
C ALA A 807 -10.14 -7.10 -20.47
N SER A 808 -10.28 -6.52 -21.67
CA SER A 808 -9.27 -5.60 -22.22
C SER A 808 -9.04 -4.41 -21.27
N LEU A 809 -10.12 -3.86 -20.68
CA LEU A 809 -10.03 -2.83 -19.65
C LEU A 809 -9.30 -3.29 -18.38
N VAL A 810 -9.49 -4.53 -17.95
CA VAL A 810 -8.80 -5.12 -16.78
C VAL A 810 -7.29 -5.23 -17.00
N PHE A 811 -6.87 -5.56 -18.24
CA PHE A 811 -5.46 -5.77 -18.58
C PHE A 811 -4.75 -4.53 -19.13
N ARG A 812 -5.46 -3.45 -19.45
CA ARG A 812 -4.92 -2.23 -20.06
C ARG A 812 -3.66 -1.68 -19.40
N SER A 813 -3.59 -1.69 -18.07
CA SER A 813 -2.45 -1.15 -17.31
C SER A 813 -1.36 -2.17 -16.98
N VAL A 814 -1.58 -3.46 -17.25
CA VAL A 814 -0.72 -4.57 -16.78
C VAL A 814 -0.16 -5.41 -17.92
N ASP A 815 -0.90 -5.57 -19.01
CA ASP A 815 -0.49 -6.30 -20.21
C ASP A 815 -1.16 -5.68 -21.45
N SER A 816 -0.54 -4.61 -21.98
CA SER A 816 -1.07 -3.86 -23.13
C SER A 816 -1.10 -4.67 -24.43
N ASN A 817 -0.23 -5.68 -24.55
CA ASN A 817 -0.24 -6.57 -25.71
C ASN A 817 -1.47 -7.48 -25.67
N TYR A 818 -1.75 -8.08 -24.50
CA TYR A 818 -2.95 -8.88 -24.33
C TYR A 818 -4.22 -8.03 -24.45
N GLU A 819 -4.24 -6.80 -23.93
CA GLU A 819 -5.35 -5.85 -24.11
C GLU A 819 -5.69 -5.63 -25.60
N SER A 820 -4.68 -5.41 -26.44
CA SER A 820 -4.87 -5.21 -27.88
C SER A 820 -5.41 -6.46 -28.59
N ILE A 821 -4.91 -7.66 -28.21
CA ILE A 821 -5.41 -8.93 -28.72
C ILE A 821 -6.89 -9.11 -28.36
N LEU A 822 -7.25 -8.91 -27.10
CA LEU A 822 -8.62 -9.03 -26.62
C LEU A 822 -9.56 -8.10 -27.37
N LEU A 823 -9.18 -6.82 -27.53
CA LEU A 823 -10.00 -5.84 -28.22
C LEU A 823 -10.16 -6.17 -29.71
N GLY A 824 -9.13 -6.69 -30.37
CA GLY A 824 -9.20 -7.13 -31.76
C GLY A 824 -10.21 -8.25 -31.98
N HIS A 825 -10.17 -9.31 -31.15
CA HIS A 825 -11.16 -10.39 -31.21
C HIS A 825 -12.56 -9.88 -30.84
N ALA A 826 -12.69 -8.98 -29.85
CA ALA A 826 -13.98 -8.43 -29.44
C ALA A 826 -14.68 -7.66 -30.57
N GLN A 827 -13.95 -6.80 -31.29
CA GLN A 827 -14.50 -6.02 -32.40
C GLN A 827 -14.96 -6.92 -33.55
N GLN A 828 -14.20 -7.97 -33.86
CA GLN A 828 -14.56 -8.95 -34.89
C GLN A 828 -15.79 -9.78 -34.50
N LEU A 829 -15.86 -10.27 -33.26
CA LEU A 829 -17.03 -11.02 -32.77
C LEU A 829 -18.28 -10.15 -32.68
N TYR A 830 -18.15 -8.87 -32.33
CA TYR A 830 -19.27 -7.94 -32.38
C TYR A 830 -19.76 -7.68 -33.82
N ASP A 831 -18.84 -7.48 -34.78
CA ASP A 831 -19.20 -7.39 -36.20
C ASP A 831 -19.94 -8.65 -36.67
N PHE A 832 -19.42 -9.84 -36.31
CA PHE A 832 -20.06 -11.11 -36.60
C PHE A 832 -21.48 -11.19 -36.04
N ALA A 833 -21.65 -10.88 -34.75
CA ALA A 833 -22.92 -10.92 -34.04
C ALA A 833 -23.98 -9.99 -34.64
N ASN A 834 -23.59 -8.74 -34.95
CA ASN A 834 -24.53 -7.73 -35.45
C ASN A 834 -24.88 -7.94 -36.93
N ARG A 835 -23.93 -8.46 -37.72
CA ARG A 835 -24.08 -8.68 -39.16
C ARG A 835 -24.87 -9.93 -39.50
N TYR A 836 -24.66 -11.04 -38.77
CA TYR A 836 -25.31 -12.32 -39.02
C TYR A 836 -26.21 -12.66 -37.84
N ARG A 837 -27.49 -12.31 -37.96
CA ARG A 837 -28.43 -12.34 -36.84
C ARG A 837 -29.22 -13.63 -36.73
N GLY A 838 -29.23 -14.20 -35.54
CA GLY A 838 -30.05 -15.35 -35.18
C GLY A 838 -29.63 -15.92 -33.84
N LYS A 839 -30.49 -16.74 -33.24
CA LYS A 839 -30.24 -17.33 -31.93
C LYS A 839 -29.22 -18.46 -32.04
N TYR A 840 -28.24 -18.47 -31.14
CA TYR A 840 -27.27 -19.54 -31.05
C TYR A 840 -27.94 -20.87 -30.68
N SER A 841 -29.07 -20.81 -29.96
CA SER A 841 -29.83 -21.97 -29.54
C SER A 841 -30.57 -22.69 -30.68
N ASP A 842 -30.73 -22.00 -31.81
CA ASP A 842 -31.25 -22.59 -33.06
C ASP A 842 -30.11 -23.21 -33.90
N SER A 843 -28.86 -22.80 -33.63
CA SER A 843 -27.67 -23.17 -34.41
C SER A 843 -26.87 -24.32 -33.79
N ILE A 844 -26.80 -24.39 -32.47
CA ILE A 844 -26.10 -25.45 -31.73
C ILE A 844 -27.12 -26.52 -31.30
N PRO A 845 -26.94 -27.81 -31.66
CA PRO A 845 -27.87 -28.87 -31.29
C PRO A 845 -28.03 -29.06 -29.77
N ASN A 846 -29.25 -29.37 -29.32
CA ASN A 846 -29.63 -29.73 -27.94
C ASN A 846 -29.30 -28.70 -26.84
N ILE A 847 -28.70 -27.56 -27.19
CA ILE A 847 -28.35 -26.52 -26.23
C ILE A 847 -29.57 -25.91 -25.54
N SER A 848 -30.73 -25.95 -26.21
CA SER A 848 -32.01 -25.47 -25.67
C SER A 848 -32.49 -26.24 -24.45
N ASP A 849 -31.98 -27.45 -24.20
CA ASP A 849 -32.30 -28.21 -22.99
C ASP A 849 -31.51 -27.74 -21.76
N PHE A 850 -30.52 -26.87 -21.96
CA PHE A 850 -29.61 -26.37 -20.92
C PHE A 850 -29.61 -24.85 -20.84
N TYR A 851 -29.16 -24.17 -21.89
CA TYR A 851 -28.99 -22.72 -21.97
C TYR A 851 -29.71 -22.15 -23.20
N HIS A 852 -31.04 -22.30 -23.24
CA HIS A 852 -31.87 -21.71 -24.28
C HIS A 852 -31.84 -20.18 -24.25
N SER A 853 -31.73 -19.51 -25.41
CA SER A 853 -31.87 -18.06 -25.50
C SER A 853 -33.35 -17.65 -25.41
N TRP A 854 -33.83 -17.26 -24.21
CA TRP A 854 -35.25 -16.94 -24.01
C TRP A 854 -35.56 -15.50 -24.41
N THR A 855 -34.72 -14.56 -23.99
CA THR A 855 -34.86 -13.11 -24.25
C THR A 855 -34.52 -12.73 -25.70
N GLY A 856 -33.73 -13.56 -26.39
CA GLY A 856 -33.23 -13.30 -27.73
C GLY A 856 -31.77 -12.85 -27.70
N TYR A 857 -31.43 -11.89 -28.57
CA TYR A 857 -30.06 -11.41 -28.74
C TYR A 857 -29.93 -9.88 -28.79
N GLY A 858 -31.06 -9.18 -28.69
CA GLY A 858 -31.10 -7.73 -28.86
C GLY A 858 -30.39 -7.00 -27.73
N ASP A 859 -30.56 -7.52 -26.51
CA ASP A 859 -29.92 -7.03 -25.31
C ASP A 859 -28.42 -7.31 -25.29
N GLU A 860 -27.92 -8.47 -25.73
CA GLU A 860 -26.48 -8.69 -25.91
C GLU A 860 -25.86 -7.77 -26.96
N LEU A 861 -26.54 -7.51 -28.08
CA LEU A 861 -26.05 -6.58 -29.10
C LEU A 861 -25.89 -5.16 -28.52
N GLY A 862 -26.89 -4.68 -27.77
CA GLY A 862 -26.80 -3.40 -27.08
C GLY A 862 -25.73 -3.39 -25.99
N TRP A 863 -25.66 -4.46 -25.19
CA TRP A 863 -24.70 -4.66 -24.09
C TRP A 863 -23.25 -4.65 -24.59
N SER A 864 -22.96 -5.41 -25.64
CA SER A 864 -21.64 -5.51 -26.25
C SER A 864 -21.20 -4.19 -26.88
N ALA A 865 -22.10 -3.51 -27.59
CA ALA A 865 -21.84 -2.17 -28.12
C ALA A 865 -21.55 -1.17 -26.99
N ALA A 866 -22.25 -1.23 -25.86
CA ALA A 866 -22.01 -0.36 -24.72
C ALA A 866 -20.62 -0.60 -24.08
N TRP A 867 -20.16 -1.86 -24.00
CA TRP A 867 -18.80 -2.17 -23.56
C TRP A 867 -17.74 -1.67 -24.55
N LEU A 868 -17.95 -1.86 -25.85
CA LEU A 868 -17.04 -1.36 -26.88
C LEU A 868 -16.96 0.16 -26.89
N LEU A 869 -18.09 0.84 -26.70
CA LEU A 869 -18.14 2.28 -26.48
C LEU A 869 -17.32 2.68 -25.26
N ARG A 870 -17.48 1.99 -24.12
CA ARG A 870 -16.72 2.27 -22.89
C ARG A 870 -15.22 2.08 -23.08
N ALA A 871 -14.80 1.03 -23.78
CA ALA A 871 -13.39 0.70 -23.95
C ALA A 871 -12.69 1.61 -24.98
N THR A 872 -13.36 1.96 -26.07
CA THR A 872 -12.75 2.64 -27.22
C THR A 872 -13.08 4.12 -27.33
N GLY A 873 -14.22 4.56 -26.79
CA GLY A 873 -14.77 5.89 -27.01
C GLY A 873 -15.31 6.13 -28.43
N ASP A 874 -15.30 5.11 -29.31
CA ASP A 874 -15.75 5.20 -30.69
C ASP A 874 -17.28 5.38 -30.75
N GLN A 875 -17.71 6.51 -31.31
CA GLN A 875 -19.11 6.89 -31.38
C GLN A 875 -19.96 5.99 -32.27
N ARG A 876 -19.35 5.17 -33.14
CA ARG A 876 -20.09 4.16 -33.91
C ARG A 876 -20.84 3.19 -32.99
N TYR A 877 -20.22 2.79 -31.88
CA TYR A 877 -20.87 1.92 -30.91
C TYR A 877 -21.98 2.62 -30.13
N GLN A 878 -21.91 3.94 -29.91
CA GLN A 878 -23.04 4.71 -29.35
C GLN A 878 -24.24 4.68 -30.30
N VAL A 879 -24.01 4.82 -31.60
CA VAL A 879 -25.06 4.73 -32.62
C VAL A 879 -25.67 3.32 -32.63
N ASP A 880 -24.85 2.28 -32.53
CA ASP A 880 -25.33 0.91 -32.47
C ASP A 880 -26.15 0.64 -31.20
N VAL A 881 -25.70 1.11 -30.02
CA VAL A 881 -26.50 1.02 -28.78
C VAL A 881 -27.86 1.68 -28.99
N ASP A 882 -27.91 2.94 -29.44
CA ASP A 882 -29.16 3.66 -29.61
C ASP A 882 -30.08 2.96 -30.65
N LYS A 883 -29.51 2.39 -31.72
CA LYS A 883 -30.24 1.59 -32.70
C LYS A 883 -30.84 0.33 -32.08
N HIS A 884 -30.05 -0.49 -31.38
CA HIS A 884 -30.52 -1.73 -30.76
C HIS A 884 -31.54 -1.46 -29.65
N TYR A 885 -31.35 -0.37 -28.90
CA TYR A 885 -32.26 0.03 -27.84
C TYR A 885 -33.67 0.30 -28.35
N ILE A 886 -33.77 0.92 -29.53
CA ILE A 886 -35.05 1.16 -30.22
C ILE A 886 -35.56 -0.12 -30.90
N GLU A 887 -34.69 -0.79 -31.67
CA GLU A 887 -35.03 -1.97 -32.47
C GLU A 887 -35.65 -3.10 -31.63
N PHE A 888 -35.11 -3.32 -30.43
CA PHE A 888 -35.52 -4.41 -29.54
C PHE A 888 -36.32 -3.96 -28.32
N GLY A 889 -36.73 -2.68 -28.24
CA GLY A 889 -37.54 -2.18 -27.12
C GLY A 889 -36.85 -2.33 -25.76
N LEU A 890 -35.54 -2.07 -25.68
CA LEU A 890 -34.73 -2.23 -24.48
C LEU A 890 -34.94 -1.11 -23.45
N ASN A 891 -35.87 -0.19 -23.74
CA ASN A 891 -36.41 0.78 -22.80
C ASN A 891 -37.45 0.18 -21.85
N ARG A 892 -37.74 -1.12 -21.92
CA ARG A 892 -38.59 -1.82 -20.94
C ARG A 892 -37.97 -1.84 -19.54
N GLN A 893 -38.79 -2.04 -18.52
CA GLN A 893 -38.31 -2.36 -17.17
C GLN A 893 -37.99 -3.86 -17.09
N PRO A 894 -36.73 -4.27 -16.92
CA PRO A 894 -36.40 -5.68 -16.69
C PRO A 894 -36.80 -6.10 -15.27
N HIS A 895 -36.94 -7.41 -15.05
CA HIS A 895 -37.22 -7.99 -13.73
C HIS A 895 -36.04 -8.76 -13.13
N GLU A 896 -35.02 -9.05 -13.94
CA GLU A 896 -33.82 -9.76 -13.54
C GLU A 896 -32.57 -9.25 -14.30
N PHE A 897 -31.42 -9.81 -13.93
CA PHE A 897 -30.18 -9.76 -14.70
C PHE A 897 -29.52 -11.13 -14.58
N SER A 898 -29.18 -11.75 -15.70
CA SER A 898 -28.69 -13.12 -15.75
C SER A 898 -27.75 -13.34 -16.92
N TRP A 899 -27.36 -14.59 -17.17
CA TRP A 899 -26.63 -14.96 -18.38
C TRP A 899 -27.45 -14.74 -19.67
N ASP A 900 -28.78 -14.64 -19.57
CA ASP A 900 -29.72 -14.50 -20.71
C ASP A 900 -30.30 -13.08 -20.87
N ASP A 901 -30.61 -12.34 -19.78
CA ASP A 901 -31.12 -10.95 -19.89
C ASP A 901 -30.05 -9.92 -19.46
N LYS A 902 -29.56 -9.12 -20.40
CA LYS A 902 -28.57 -8.04 -20.19
C LYS A 902 -29.19 -6.65 -20.10
N THR A 903 -30.51 -6.53 -20.24
CA THR A 903 -31.20 -5.24 -20.34
C THR A 903 -30.90 -4.33 -19.15
N ALA A 904 -30.96 -4.85 -17.92
CA ALA A 904 -30.69 -4.08 -16.71
C ALA A 904 -29.22 -3.61 -16.63
N GLY A 905 -28.29 -4.51 -16.97
CA GLY A 905 -26.86 -4.20 -17.05
C GLY A 905 -26.57 -3.10 -18.08
N LEU A 906 -27.15 -3.22 -19.28
CA LEU A 906 -27.04 -2.23 -20.35
C LEU A 906 -27.54 -0.85 -19.90
N GLN A 907 -28.72 -0.78 -19.29
CA GLN A 907 -29.30 0.48 -18.82
C GLN A 907 -28.40 1.16 -17.78
N ILE A 908 -27.85 0.41 -16.82
CA ILE A 908 -26.95 0.95 -15.78
C ILE A 908 -25.60 1.36 -16.38
N LEU A 909 -25.03 0.54 -17.27
CA LEU A 909 -23.77 0.84 -17.94
C LEU A 909 -23.89 2.11 -18.79
N MET A 910 -24.96 2.25 -19.55
CA MET A 910 -25.22 3.45 -20.36
C MET A 910 -25.56 4.67 -19.51
N ALA A 911 -26.23 4.50 -18.36
CA ALA A 911 -26.43 5.57 -17.39
C ALA A 911 -25.09 6.12 -16.88
N LYS A 912 -24.10 5.24 -16.68
CA LYS A 912 -22.75 5.60 -16.26
C LYS A 912 -21.94 6.28 -17.37
N ILE A 913 -21.94 5.71 -18.57
CA ILE A 913 -21.16 6.22 -19.72
C ILE A 913 -21.70 7.59 -20.17
N THR A 914 -23.01 7.69 -20.38
CA THR A 914 -23.61 8.85 -21.06
C THR A 914 -24.19 9.90 -20.12
N ARG A 915 -24.48 9.51 -18.87
CA ARG A 915 -25.22 10.34 -17.89
C ARG A 915 -26.60 10.80 -18.37
N LYS A 916 -27.15 10.21 -19.45
CA LYS A 916 -28.50 10.55 -19.95
C LYS A 916 -29.56 10.16 -18.90
N GLN A 917 -30.49 11.06 -18.66
CA GLN A 917 -31.53 10.87 -17.63
C GLN A 917 -32.45 9.69 -17.93
N SER A 918 -32.68 9.35 -19.20
CA SER A 918 -33.50 8.19 -19.60
C SER A 918 -32.92 6.87 -19.07
N TYR A 919 -31.61 6.64 -19.24
CA TYR A 919 -30.94 5.45 -18.73
C TYR A 919 -30.86 5.45 -17.20
N ARG A 920 -30.59 6.61 -16.57
CA ARG A 920 -30.62 6.74 -15.11
C ARG A 920 -31.98 6.39 -14.52
N GLN A 921 -33.07 6.85 -15.16
CA GLN A 921 -34.43 6.54 -14.73
C GLN A 921 -34.73 5.05 -14.82
N GLN A 922 -34.29 4.36 -15.88
CA GLN A 922 -34.51 2.91 -15.99
C GLN A 922 -33.67 2.10 -15.01
N ALA A 923 -32.41 2.49 -14.79
CA ALA A 923 -31.59 1.92 -13.72
C ALA A 923 -32.25 2.06 -12.35
N GLU A 924 -32.80 3.23 -12.04
CA GLU A 924 -33.53 3.50 -10.81
C GLU A 924 -34.82 2.66 -10.72
N ASN A 925 -35.61 2.61 -11.79
CA ASN A 925 -36.87 1.85 -11.83
C ASN A 925 -36.63 0.36 -11.59
N PHE A 926 -35.59 -0.22 -12.21
CA PHE A 926 -35.19 -1.61 -12.00
C PHE A 926 -34.83 -1.88 -10.53
N CYS A 927 -33.88 -1.11 -9.98
CA CYS A 927 -33.42 -1.31 -8.60
C CYS A 927 -34.54 -1.06 -7.59
N ASN A 928 -35.37 -0.02 -7.79
CA ASN A 928 -36.52 0.26 -6.92
C ASN A 928 -37.56 -0.86 -6.93
N TYR A 929 -37.84 -1.46 -8.09
CA TYR A 929 -38.72 -2.62 -8.16
C TYR A 929 -38.18 -3.78 -7.31
N VAL A 930 -36.92 -4.15 -7.50
CA VAL A 930 -36.35 -5.31 -6.78
C VAL A 930 -36.23 -5.04 -5.27
N VAL A 931 -35.77 -3.85 -4.89
CA VAL A 931 -35.58 -3.50 -3.48
C VAL A 931 -36.91 -3.41 -2.72
N ARG A 932 -37.93 -2.81 -3.34
CA ARG A 932 -39.16 -2.40 -2.65
C ARG A 932 -40.38 -3.28 -2.94
N GLN A 933 -40.43 -3.97 -4.07
CA GLN A 933 -41.64 -4.64 -4.56
C GLN A 933 -41.46 -6.13 -4.85
N ALA A 934 -40.24 -6.59 -5.18
CA ALA A 934 -40.03 -8.01 -5.49
C ALA A 934 -40.38 -8.92 -4.30
N PRO A 935 -40.86 -10.15 -4.57
CA PRO A 935 -41.20 -11.11 -3.52
C PRO A 935 -40.01 -11.39 -2.58
N LYS A 936 -40.29 -11.47 -1.28
CA LYS A 936 -39.30 -11.79 -0.26
C LYS A 936 -39.72 -13.02 0.52
N THR A 937 -38.75 -13.87 0.85
CA THR A 937 -38.94 -14.98 1.79
C THR A 937 -39.19 -14.45 3.21
N PRO A 938 -39.74 -15.26 4.14
CA PRO A 938 -39.92 -14.86 5.53
C PRO A 938 -38.66 -14.31 6.23
N LYS A 939 -37.46 -14.76 5.86
CA LYS A 939 -36.18 -14.27 6.40
C LYS A 939 -35.54 -13.14 5.58
N GLY A 940 -36.20 -12.65 4.53
CA GLY A 940 -35.83 -11.41 3.83
C GLY A 940 -34.96 -11.57 2.59
N LEU A 941 -34.77 -12.79 2.07
CA LEU A 941 -34.18 -13.01 0.75
C LEU A 941 -35.17 -12.55 -0.33
N VAL A 942 -34.72 -11.75 -1.29
CA VAL A 942 -35.52 -11.51 -2.51
C VAL A 942 -35.51 -12.75 -3.38
N PHE A 943 -36.69 -13.29 -3.67
CA PHE A 943 -36.88 -14.55 -4.38
C PHE A 943 -37.44 -14.28 -5.78
N LEU A 944 -36.57 -14.26 -6.78
CA LEU A 944 -36.94 -13.95 -8.17
C LEU A 944 -37.31 -15.20 -8.98
N ALA A 945 -36.64 -16.32 -8.73
CA ALA A 945 -36.89 -17.59 -9.40
C ALA A 945 -36.51 -18.77 -8.49
N PRO A 946 -37.13 -19.95 -8.68
CA PRO A 946 -36.79 -21.15 -7.92
C PRO A 946 -35.41 -21.72 -8.27
N TRP A 947 -34.98 -21.59 -9.52
CA TRP A 947 -33.69 -22.11 -9.96
C TRP A 947 -32.62 -21.01 -9.85
N GLY A 948 -31.55 -21.27 -9.08
CA GLY A 948 -30.52 -20.27 -8.80
C GLY A 948 -31.04 -19.05 -8.06
N SER A 949 -31.89 -19.24 -7.04
CA SER A 949 -32.50 -18.12 -6.29
C SER A 949 -31.45 -17.15 -5.73
N LEU A 950 -30.33 -17.68 -5.22
CA LEU A 950 -29.22 -16.87 -4.72
C LEU A 950 -28.38 -16.21 -5.82
N ARG A 951 -28.28 -16.82 -7.01
CA ARG A 951 -27.66 -16.21 -8.19
C ARG A 951 -28.41 -14.96 -8.61
N HIS A 952 -29.74 -15.06 -8.76
CA HIS A 952 -30.55 -13.94 -9.21
C HIS A 952 -30.44 -12.75 -8.26
N VAL A 953 -30.52 -12.98 -6.94
CA VAL A 953 -30.41 -11.88 -5.99
C VAL A 953 -29.00 -11.29 -5.93
N SER A 954 -27.96 -12.12 -6.08
CA SER A 954 -26.57 -11.66 -6.09
C SER A 954 -26.27 -10.78 -7.31
N ASN A 955 -26.80 -11.16 -8.47
CA ASN A 955 -26.74 -10.37 -9.70
C ASN A 955 -27.39 -9.00 -9.51
N VAL A 956 -28.58 -8.95 -8.92
CA VAL A 956 -29.25 -7.67 -8.66
C VAL A 956 -28.53 -6.86 -7.59
N ALA A 957 -28.03 -7.50 -6.52
CA ALA A 957 -27.23 -6.81 -5.50
C ALA A 957 -26.01 -6.11 -6.13
N PHE A 958 -25.31 -6.79 -7.05
CA PHE A 958 -24.21 -6.18 -7.79
C PHE A 958 -24.66 -4.99 -8.65
N LEU A 959 -25.77 -5.12 -9.40
CA LEU A 959 -26.29 -4.01 -10.21
C LEU A 959 -26.77 -2.81 -9.37
N CYS A 960 -27.42 -3.06 -8.23
CA CYS A 960 -27.79 -2.02 -7.27
C CYS A 960 -26.55 -1.28 -6.75
N LEU A 961 -25.44 -1.99 -6.51
CA LEU A 961 -24.16 -1.35 -6.15
C LEU A 961 -23.59 -0.52 -7.30
N GLN A 962 -23.70 -0.98 -8.55
CA GLN A 962 -23.30 -0.17 -9.72
C GLN A 962 -24.14 1.11 -9.84
N ALA A 963 -25.46 1.03 -9.61
CA ALA A 963 -26.35 2.18 -9.57
C ALA A 963 -26.03 3.13 -8.40
N ALA A 964 -25.72 2.58 -7.22
CA ALA A 964 -25.26 3.35 -6.06
C ALA A 964 -23.94 4.09 -6.33
N GLY A 965 -23.03 3.48 -7.10
CA GLY A 965 -21.76 4.07 -7.53
C GLY A 965 -21.90 5.26 -8.49
N ILE A 966 -23.09 5.49 -9.06
CA ILE A 966 -23.44 6.69 -9.84
C ILE A 966 -24.50 7.54 -9.12
N ASP A 967 -24.57 7.43 -7.80
CA ASP A 967 -25.41 8.19 -6.87
C ASP A 967 -26.93 8.08 -7.12
N ILE A 968 -27.41 6.90 -7.50
CA ILE A 968 -28.85 6.57 -7.52
C ILE A 968 -29.20 5.84 -6.23
N ASN A 969 -30.08 6.42 -5.39
CA ASN A 969 -30.56 5.87 -4.10
C ASN A 969 -29.47 5.15 -3.27
N ARG A 970 -28.28 5.75 -3.25
CA ARG A 970 -27.02 5.10 -2.85
C ARG A 970 -27.10 4.31 -1.55
N GLN A 971 -27.61 4.93 -0.48
CA GLN A 971 -27.65 4.28 0.83
C GLN A 971 -28.64 3.10 0.87
N GLU A 972 -29.81 3.24 0.22
CA GLU A 972 -30.82 2.19 0.18
C GLU A 972 -30.30 0.97 -0.59
N TYR A 973 -29.64 1.20 -1.73
CA TYR A 973 -29.09 0.13 -2.56
C TYR A 973 -27.89 -0.56 -1.92
N LEU A 974 -27.03 0.20 -1.20
CA LEU A 974 -25.96 -0.38 -0.37
C LEU A 974 -26.51 -1.26 0.76
N ASN A 975 -27.53 -0.77 1.46
CA ASN A 975 -28.18 -1.52 2.54
C ASN A 975 -28.84 -2.79 2.01
N PHE A 976 -29.52 -2.71 0.87
CA PHE A 976 -30.09 -3.86 0.19
C PHE A 976 -29.02 -4.89 -0.17
N ALA A 977 -27.95 -4.49 -0.86
CA ALA A 977 -26.88 -5.40 -1.25
C ALA A 977 -26.24 -6.06 -0.03
N THR A 978 -25.99 -5.29 1.04
CA THR A 978 -25.48 -5.82 2.32
C THR A 978 -26.41 -6.86 2.91
N GLN A 979 -27.72 -6.58 2.95
CA GLN A 979 -28.72 -7.52 3.48
C GLN A 979 -28.74 -8.84 2.70
N GLN A 980 -28.74 -8.78 1.36
CA GLN A 980 -28.84 -9.98 0.53
C GLN A 980 -27.56 -10.81 0.56
N ILE A 981 -26.38 -10.18 0.54
CA ILE A 981 -25.11 -10.90 0.66
C ILE A 981 -24.98 -11.49 2.07
N ASN A 982 -25.34 -10.77 3.13
CA ASN A 982 -25.26 -11.31 4.48
C ASN A 982 -26.27 -12.45 4.74
N TYR A 983 -27.45 -12.42 4.09
CA TYR A 983 -28.36 -13.56 4.07
C TYR A 983 -27.66 -14.83 3.56
N ILE A 984 -26.92 -14.70 2.44
CA ILE A 984 -26.15 -15.78 1.82
C ILE A 984 -25.04 -16.27 2.76
N LEU A 985 -24.37 -15.36 3.46
CA LEU A 985 -23.22 -15.66 4.30
C LEU A 985 -23.57 -16.24 5.68
N GLY A 986 -24.77 -15.99 6.20
CA GLY A 986 -25.16 -16.53 7.50
C GLY A 986 -26.39 -15.94 8.18
N ASP A 987 -26.85 -14.74 7.83
CA ASP A 987 -27.91 -14.03 8.57
C ASP A 987 -29.26 -14.76 8.54
N SER A 988 -29.45 -15.64 7.56
CA SER A 988 -30.60 -16.55 7.45
C SER A 988 -30.57 -17.72 8.45
N GLY A 989 -29.49 -17.88 9.22
CA GLY A 989 -29.25 -18.96 10.16
C GLY A 989 -28.32 -20.07 9.63
N ARG A 990 -27.89 -19.99 8.38
CA ARG A 990 -26.83 -20.83 7.78
C ARG A 990 -26.12 -20.08 6.66
N SER A 991 -24.93 -20.53 6.30
CA SER A 991 -24.26 -20.12 5.06
C SER A 991 -24.78 -20.93 3.88
N TYR A 992 -24.84 -20.30 2.70
CA TYR A 992 -25.09 -20.96 1.41
C TYR A 992 -23.83 -21.01 0.53
N VAL A 993 -22.67 -20.68 1.09
CA VAL A 993 -21.37 -20.72 0.41
C VAL A 993 -20.57 -21.90 0.95
N VAL A 994 -20.27 -22.87 0.09
CA VAL A 994 -19.56 -24.10 0.48
C VAL A 994 -18.22 -23.76 1.12
N GLY A 995 -17.97 -24.30 2.33
CA GLY A 995 -16.71 -24.09 3.07
C GLY A 995 -16.58 -22.73 3.76
N PHE A 996 -17.65 -21.92 3.83
CA PHE A 996 -17.65 -20.63 4.53
C PHE A 996 -18.78 -20.55 5.57
N GLY A 997 -18.52 -19.97 6.74
CA GLY A 997 -19.55 -19.70 7.75
C GLY A 997 -20.11 -20.97 8.43
N ASN A 998 -21.18 -20.80 9.20
CA ASN A 998 -21.81 -21.90 9.93
C ASN A 998 -22.79 -22.68 9.05
N ASN A 999 -22.79 -24.01 9.19
CA ASN A 999 -23.75 -24.92 8.54
C ASN A 999 -23.85 -24.75 7.01
N TYR A 1000 -22.70 -24.59 6.36
CA TYR A 1000 -22.61 -24.49 4.90
C TYR A 1000 -23.01 -25.80 4.20
N PRO A 1001 -23.38 -25.75 2.90
CA PRO A 1001 -23.70 -26.93 2.09
C PRO A 1001 -22.54 -27.91 1.98
N GLN A 1002 -22.76 -29.17 2.31
CA GLN A 1002 -21.74 -30.23 2.25
C GLN A 1002 -21.93 -31.18 1.07
N ARG A 1003 -23.08 -31.16 0.39
CA ARG A 1003 -23.40 -32.04 -0.72
C ARG A 1003 -23.81 -31.26 -1.99
N PRO A 1004 -22.98 -30.31 -2.47
CA PRO A 1004 -23.27 -29.65 -3.74
C PRO A 1004 -23.35 -30.66 -4.88
N HIS A 1005 -24.28 -30.44 -5.83
CA HIS A 1005 -24.46 -31.22 -7.05
C HIS A 1005 -23.27 -30.94 -7.99
N HIS A 1006 -22.15 -31.62 -7.73
CA HIS A 1006 -20.90 -31.39 -8.43
C HIS A 1006 -20.07 -32.68 -8.50
N ALA A 1007 -19.86 -33.19 -9.71
CA ALA A 1007 -19.29 -34.50 -9.95
C ALA A 1007 -17.87 -34.62 -9.38
N SER A 1008 -16.96 -33.70 -9.71
CA SER A 1008 -15.56 -33.81 -9.27
C SER A 1008 -15.39 -33.77 -7.76
N SER A 1009 -16.15 -32.93 -7.06
CA SER A 1009 -16.01 -32.78 -5.60
C SER A 1009 -16.69 -33.93 -4.84
N SER A 1010 -17.66 -34.60 -5.45
CA SER A 1010 -18.25 -35.83 -4.92
C SER A 1010 -17.31 -37.03 -4.97
N CYS A 1011 -16.23 -36.96 -5.76
CA CYS A 1011 -15.30 -38.07 -5.93
C CYS A 1011 -14.30 -38.18 -4.77
N PRO A 1012 -13.98 -39.40 -4.29
CA PRO A 1012 -12.90 -39.62 -3.33
C PRO A 1012 -11.52 -39.32 -3.94
N ASN A 1013 -10.45 -39.33 -3.15
CA ASN A 1013 -9.09 -39.23 -3.68
C ASN A 1013 -8.73 -40.45 -4.54
N ARG A 1014 -7.90 -40.24 -5.56
CA ARG A 1014 -7.29 -41.34 -6.33
C ARG A 1014 -6.42 -42.21 -5.40
N PRO A 1015 -6.30 -43.52 -5.65
CA PRO A 1015 -6.80 -44.27 -6.81
C PRO A 1015 -8.24 -44.82 -6.67
N THR A 1016 -9.00 -44.46 -5.64
CA THR A 1016 -10.37 -44.96 -5.44
C THR A 1016 -11.25 -44.64 -6.65
N ILE A 1017 -12.03 -45.62 -7.12
CA ILE A 1017 -12.93 -45.43 -8.26
C ILE A 1017 -13.99 -44.38 -7.90
N CYS A 1018 -14.34 -43.51 -8.85
CA CYS A 1018 -15.49 -42.62 -8.75
C CYS A 1018 -16.47 -42.98 -9.86
N ASP A 1019 -17.73 -43.17 -9.51
CA ASP A 1019 -18.83 -43.50 -10.41
C ASP A 1019 -20.16 -42.99 -9.81
N TRP A 1020 -21.30 -43.43 -10.34
CA TRP A 1020 -22.63 -43.09 -9.84
C TRP A 1020 -22.90 -43.45 -8.36
N SER A 1021 -22.06 -44.29 -7.73
CA SER A 1021 -22.12 -44.50 -6.27
C SER A 1021 -21.70 -43.24 -5.49
N ALA A 1022 -20.79 -42.42 -6.04
CA ALA A 1022 -20.41 -41.14 -5.46
C ALA A 1022 -21.56 -40.13 -5.50
N PHE A 1023 -22.33 -40.12 -6.59
CA PHE A 1023 -23.57 -39.33 -6.70
C PHE A 1023 -24.57 -39.69 -5.61
N SER A 1024 -24.87 -40.99 -5.47
CA SER A 1024 -25.90 -41.52 -4.57
C SER A 1024 -25.49 -41.55 -3.09
N SER A 1025 -24.22 -41.26 -2.79
CA SER A 1025 -23.68 -41.33 -1.44
C SER A 1025 -24.40 -40.37 -0.48
N PRO A 1026 -24.91 -40.82 0.68
CA PRO A 1026 -25.51 -39.93 1.67
C PRO A 1026 -24.45 -39.13 2.46
N ASN A 1027 -23.15 -39.36 2.23
CA ASN A 1027 -22.10 -38.62 2.92
C ASN A 1027 -21.87 -37.24 2.28
N PRO A 1028 -21.27 -36.29 3.01
CA PRO A 1028 -20.66 -35.08 2.45
C PRO A 1028 -19.80 -35.38 1.22
N ASN A 1029 -19.69 -34.42 0.30
CA ASN A 1029 -18.72 -34.50 -0.79
C ASN A 1029 -17.31 -34.66 -0.19
N PRO A 1030 -16.52 -35.67 -0.60
CA PRO A 1030 -15.18 -35.89 -0.06
C PRO A 1030 -14.23 -34.71 -0.27
N GLN A 1031 -14.39 -33.97 -1.37
CA GLN A 1031 -13.62 -32.76 -1.63
C GLN A 1031 -14.44 -31.53 -1.25
N LEU A 1032 -13.81 -30.59 -0.55
CA LEU A 1032 -14.44 -29.32 -0.24
C LEU A 1032 -14.40 -28.39 -1.47
N LEU A 1033 -15.56 -28.12 -2.05
CA LEU A 1033 -15.72 -27.18 -3.17
C LEU A 1033 -15.78 -25.73 -2.65
N THR A 1034 -14.71 -25.28 -2.01
CA THR A 1034 -14.65 -23.99 -1.31
C THR A 1034 -15.10 -22.82 -2.20
N GLY A 1035 -16.06 -22.04 -1.70
CA GLY A 1035 -16.55 -20.81 -2.32
C GLY A 1035 -17.71 -20.94 -3.28
N ALA A 1036 -18.14 -22.16 -3.61
CA ALA A 1036 -19.29 -22.35 -4.48
C ALA A 1036 -20.57 -21.82 -3.83
N LEU A 1037 -21.30 -20.96 -4.54
CA LEU A 1037 -22.64 -20.52 -4.17
C LEU A 1037 -23.64 -21.56 -4.70
N VAL A 1038 -24.41 -22.18 -3.79
CA VAL A 1038 -25.46 -23.11 -4.22
C VAL A 1038 -26.70 -22.38 -4.73
N GLY A 1039 -27.59 -23.08 -5.44
CA GLY A 1039 -28.86 -22.53 -5.92
C GLY A 1039 -29.68 -21.84 -4.84
N GLY A 1040 -29.79 -22.47 -3.66
CA GLY A 1040 -30.31 -21.85 -2.45
C GLY A 1040 -31.69 -22.33 -2.01
N PRO A 1041 -32.32 -21.62 -1.05
CA PRO A 1041 -33.60 -22.02 -0.51
C PRO A 1041 -34.75 -21.72 -1.47
N ASP A 1042 -35.91 -22.33 -1.19
CA ASP A 1042 -37.17 -21.95 -1.81
C ASP A 1042 -37.76 -20.66 -1.19
N GLN A 1043 -38.92 -20.25 -1.70
CA GLN A 1043 -39.64 -19.05 -1.30
C GLN A 1043 -40.00 -18.96 0.20
N ASN A 1044 -39.89 -20.05 0.96
CA ASN A 1044 -40.17 -20.11 2.39
C ASN A 1044 -38.92 -20.31 3.25
N ASP A 1045 -37.73 -20.03 2.69
CA ASP A 1045 -36.42 -20.27 3.33
C ASP A 1045 -36.11 -21.76 3.58
N TYR A 1046 -36.88 -22.69 3.00
CA TYR A 1046 -36.61 -24.12 3.16
C TYR A 1046 -35.50 -24.58 2.22
N TYR A 1047 -34.50 -25.22 2.80
CA TYR A 1047 -33.36 -25.79 2.09
C TYR A 1047 -32.90 -27.06 2.79
N GLU A 1048 -32.64 -28.09 1.98
CA GLU A 1048 -32.10 -29.37 2.40
C GLU A 1048 -30.82 -29.66 1.60
N ASP A 1049 -29.77 -30.12 2.29
CA ASP A 1049 -28.46 -30.37 1.69
C ASP A 1049 -28.41 -31.78 1.06
N ARG A 1050 -28.85 -31.85 -0.19
CA ARG A 1050 -29.06 -33.05 -1.00
C ARG A 1050 -28.42 -32.91 -2.37
N ARG A 1051 -27.49 -33.80 -2.69
CA ARG A 1051 -26.76 -33.81 -3.97
C ARG A 1051 -27.69 -34.02 -5.16
N ASP A 1052 -28.76 -34.79 -5.00
CA ASP A 1052 -29.73 -35.08 -6.06
C ASP A 1052 -30.76 -33.95 -6.26
N ASP A 1053 -30.82 -32.97 -5.35
CA ASP A 1053 -31.60 -31.75 -5.53
C ASP A 1053 -30.76 -30.70 -6.29
N TYR A 1054 -30.71 -30.85 -7.61
CA TYR A 1054 -30.03 -29.91 -8.51
C TYR A 1054 -30.72 -28.54 -8.56
N VAL A 1055 -31.90 -28.34 -7.98
CA VAL A 1055 -32.47 -26.98 -7.90
C VAL A 1055 -31.81 -26.19 -6.78
N LYS A 1056 -31.66 -26.82 -5.61
CA LYS A 1056 -31.14 -26.15 -4.40
C LYS A 1056 -29.63 -26.27 -4.24
N ASN A 1057 -29.02 -27.35 -4.73
CA ASN A 1057 -27.60 -27.67 -4.55
C ASN A 1057 -26.76 -27.62 -5.82
N GLU A 1058 -27.31 -27.21 -6.95
CA GLU A 1058 -26.49 -26.86 -8.09
C GLU A 1058 -25.56 -25.69 -7.78
N VAL A 1059 -24.41 -25.74 -8.42
CA VAL A 1059 -23.33 -24.75 -8.35
C VAL A 1059 -22.87 -24.50 -9.78
N THR A 1060 -22.74 -23.24 -10.16
CA THR A 1060 -22.34 -22.87 -11.52
C THR A 1060 -21.41 -21.67 -11.52
N THR A 1061 -20.64 -21.52 -12.60
CA THR A 1061 -19.77 -20.36 -12.79
C THR A 1061 -20.52 -19.03 -12.84
N ASP A 1062 -21.75 -19.02 -13.38
CA ASP A 1062 -22.61 -17.83 -13.42
C ASP A 1062 -23.24 -17.50 -12.06
N TYR A 1063 -23.51 -18.50 -11.20
CA TYR A 1063 -24.02 -18.26 -9.84
C TYR A 1063 -23.04 -17.42 -9.02
N ASN A 1064 -21.75 -17.69 -9.17
CA ASN A 1064 -20.70 -17.01 -8.42
C ASN A 1064 -20.35 -15.60 -8.96
N ALA A 1065 -20.67 -15.24 -10.20
CA ALA A 1065 -20.12 -14.01 -10.79
C ALA A 1065 -20.70 -12.73 -10.21
N GLY A 1066 -22.04 -12.61 -10.19
CA GLY A 1066 -22.69 -11.48 -9.52
C GLY A 1066 -22.39 -11.46 -8.02
N PHE A 1067 -22.33 -12.63 -7.38
CA PHE A 1067 -21.98 -12.78 -5.97
C PHE A 1067 -20.57 -12.25 -5.68
N GLN A 1068 -19.55 -12.70 -6.40
CA GLN A 1068 -18.17 -12.27 -6.21
C GLN A 1068 -18.03 -10.76 -6.46
N SER A 1069 -18.65 -10.24 -7.52
CA SER A 1069 -18.61 -8.82 -7.84
C SER A 1069 -19.38 -7.96 -6.83
N ALA A 1070 -20.48 -8.46 -6.25
CA ALA A 1070 -21.20 -7.80 -5.15
C ALA A 1070 -20.38 -7.78 -3.85
N VAL A 1071 -19.76 -8.90 -3.48
CA VAL A 1071 -18.87 -8.98 -2.30
C VAL A 1071 -17.69 -8.01 -2.46
N ALA A 1072 -17.11 -7.90 -3.66
CA ALA A 1072 -16.08 -6.91 -3.95
C ALA A 1072 -16.60 -5.48 -3.78
N GLY A 1073 -17.83 -5.19 -4.24
CA GLY A 1073 -18.47 -3.89 -4.05
C GLY A 1073 -18.73 -3.55 -2.58
N LEU A 1074 -19.16 -4.52 -1.76
CA LEU A 1074 -19.34 -4.30 -0.33
C LEU A 1074 -18.02 -4.02 0.38
N LEU A 1075 -16.95 -4.77 0.06
CA LEU A 1075 -15.62 -4.51 0.59
C LEU A 1075 -15.09 -3.14 0.13
N HIS A 1076 -15.27 -2.80 -1.14
CA HIS A 1076 -14.94 -1.47 -1.70
C HIS A 1076 -15.60 -0.35 -0.90
N HIS A 1077 -16.89 -0.51 -0.55
CA HIS A 1077 -17.59 0.46 0.28
C HIS A 1077 -17.08 0.48 1.73
N GLN A 1078 -16.74 -0.66 2.32
CA GLN A 1078 -16.12 -0.71 3.65
C GLN A 1078 -14.75 -0.04 3.70
N LEU A 1079 -13.98 -0.04 2.61
CA LEU A 1079 -12.68 0.65 2.53
C LEU A 1079 -12.78 2.16 2.38
N LYS A 1080 -13.99 2.67 2.08
CA LYS A 1080 -14.27 4.10 1.88
C LYS A 1080 -15.00 4.75 3.05
N VAL A 1081 -15.40 3.95 4.05
CA VAL A 1081 -15.92 4.39 5.35
C VAL A 1081 -14.76 4.37 6.33
#